data_AF-A6HBD9-F1
#
_entry.id   AF-A6HBD9-F1
#
_cell.length_a   1.000
_cell.length_b   1.000
_cell.length_c   1.000
_cell.angle_alpha   90.00
_cell.angle_beta   90.00
_cell.angle_gamma   90.00
#
_symmetry.space_group_name_H-M   'P 1'
#
loop_
_entity.id
_entity.type
_entity.pdbx_description
1 polymer ?
#
loop_
_entity_poly.entity_id
_entity_poly.type
_entity_poly.pdbx_seq_one_letter_code
_entity_poly.pdbx_strand_id
1 'polypeptide(L)'
;MNEILDLRRQVLVGHLTHDRMKDVKRHITARLDWGNEQLGLDLVPRKEYAMVDPEDISITELYRLMEHRHRKKDTPVQASSHHLFVQMKSLMCSNLGEELEVIFSLFDSKENRPISERFFLRLNRNGLPKAPDKPERHCSLFVDLGSSELRKDIYITVHIIRIGRMGAGEKKNACSVQYRRPFGCAVLSIADLLTGETKDDLVLKVYMCNTESEWYQIHENIIKKLNARYNLTGSNAGLAVSLQLLHGDIEQIRREYSSVFSHGVSITRKLGFSDIIMPGEMRNDLYITVERGEFEKGGKSVARNVEVTMFIVDSNGQPLKDFISFGSGEPLASEYHSFVLYHNNSPRWSELLKLPIPVDKFRGSHIRFEFRHCSTKEKGEKKLFGFSFVPLMQEDGRTLPDGTHELIVHKCEENTNLQDTTRYLKFPFSKVIFLGNNNQTMKATKESFWITSFLCSTKLTQNGNFLQDTLDTLFGILDENSQKYGSKVFDSLVHIINLLQDSKFHHFKPVMDTYIESHFAGALAYRDLIKVLKWYVDRITEAERQEHIQEVLKAQEYIFKYIVQSRRLFSLATGGQNEEEFRCCIQELLMSVRFFLSQESKGTGALSQSQAVFLSSFPAVYSELLKLFDVREVANLVQDTLGSLPTIMHVDDSLQAIKLQCIGKTVESQLYTNPDSRYILLPVVLHHLHIHLQEQKDLIMCARILSNVFCLIKKNSSEKSVLEEIDVIVASLLDILLRTILEITSRPQASSSAMRLQFQDVTDFLLQIFTVFRILIRPEMFPKDWTVMRLVANNVIITTVLYLSDALRKNFLNENFDYKIWDSYFYLAVIFINQLCLQLEMFTPSKKKKVLEKYGDMRVTMGCEIFSMWQNLGEHKLHFIPALIGPFLEVTLIPQPDLRNVMIPIFHDMMDWEQRRSGNFKQVEAKLIDKLDSLMSEGKGDETYRELFNSMDCMKIGEVDGKKIGCTVSLLNFYKTELNKEEMYIRYIHKLYDLHLKAQNFTGTNGAQAGGRLPTPSCCMTSCWSGLIGPSGSS
;
A
#
# COMPACT_ATOMS: atom_id res chain seq x y z
N MET A 1 8.50 -23.37 -8.88
CA MET A 1 9.73 -23.35 -9.72
C MET A 1 9.42 -23.44 -11.22
N ASN A 2 8.65 -24.43 -11.70
CA ASN A 2 8.31 -24.55 -13.13
C ASN A 2 7.64 -23.27 -13.69
N GLU A 3 6.67 -22.70 -12.97
CA GLU A 3 6.04 -21.42 -13.31
C GLU A 3 7.06 -20.28 -13.48
N ILE A 4 8.07 -20.18 -12.60
CA ILE A 4 9.12 -19.15 -12.70
C ILE A 4 10.01 -19.37 -13.93
N LEU A 5 10.32 -20.62 -14.27
CA LEU A 5 11.09 -20.96 -15.47
C LEU A 5 10.33 -20.60 -16.75
N ASP A 6 9.01 -20.80 -16.76
CA ASP A 6 8.16 -20.45 -17.90
C ASP A 6 8.03 -18.94 -18.07
N LEU A 7 7.82 -18.20 -16.98
CA LEU A 7 7.83 -16.73 -17.00
C LEU A 7 9.20 -16.18 -17.43
N ARG A 8 10.30 -16.78 -16.96
CA ARG A 8 11.65 -16.41 -17.40
C ARG A 8 11.84 -16.64 -18.88
N ARG A 9 11.34 -17.76 -19.43
CA ARG A 9 11.35 -18.02 -20.88
C ARG A 9 10.61 -16.93 -21.64
N GLN A 10 9.43 -16.50 -21.18
CA GLN A 10 8.67 -15.41 -21.79
C GLN A 10 9.44 -14.08 -21.80
N VAL A 11 10.16 -13.76 -20.73
CA VAL A 11 11.02 -12.56 -20.66
C VAL A 11 12.18 -12.64 -21.66
N LEU A 12 12.83 -13.80 -21.78
CA LEU A 12 13.99 -13.99 -22.66
C LEU A 12 13.63 -14.00 -24.16
N VAL A 13 12.40 -14.36 -24.50
CA VAL A 13 11.91 -14.41 -25.90
C VAL A 13 11.70 -13.01 -26.50
N GLY A 14 11.66 -11.95 -25.69
CA GLY A 14 11.77 -10.56 -26.16
C GLY A 14 10.56 -9.97 -26.92
N HIS A 15 9.48 -10.73 -27.14
CA HIS A 15 8.28 -10.29 -27.88
C HIS A 15 7.18 -9.65 -26.99
N LEU A 16 7.51 -9.22 -25.78
CA LEU A 16 6.52 -8.64 -24.85
C LEU A 16 6.48 -7.11 -24.96
N THR A 17 5.27 -6.54 -24.93
CA THR A 17 5.08 -5.10 -24.74
C THR A 17 5.61 -4.65 -23.38
N HIS A 18 5.92 -3.36 -23.23
CA HIS A 18 6.46 -2.81 -21.97
C HIS A 18 5.56 -3.13 -20.76
N ASP A 19 4.24 -3.02 -20.90
CA ASP A 19 3.28 -3.32 -19.83
C ASP A 19 3.24 -4.80 -19.49
N ARG A 20 3.22 -5.70 -20.49
CA ARG A 20 3.29 -7.14 -20.24
C ARG A 20 4.62 -7.55 -19.62
N MET A 21 5.73 -6.94 -20.04
CA MET A 21 7.04 -7.17 -19.45
C MET A 21 7.05 -6.76 -17.96
N LYS A 22 6.41 -5.64 -17.63
CA LYS A 22 6.28 -5.15 -16.25
C LYS A 22 5.46 -6.11 -15.39
N ASP A 23 4.34 -6.61 -15.90
CA ASP A 23 3.49 -7.57 -15.19
C ASP A 23 4.18 -8.93 -14.98
N VAL A 24 4.89 -9.43 -16.00
CA VAL A 24 5.65 -10.68 -15.89
C VAL A 24 6.79 -10.53 -14.86
N LYS A 25 7.53 -9.42 -14.87
CA LYS A 25 8.57 -9.13 -13.87
C LYS A 25 7.98 -9.02 -12.46
N ARG A 26 6.82 -8.38 -12.31
CA ARG A 26 6.08 -8.31 -11.04
C ARG A 26 5.71 -9.70 -10.53
N HIS A 27 5.24 -10.58 -11.40
CA HIS A 27 4.84 -11.94 -11.03
C HIS A 27 6.03 -12.82 -10.64
N ILE A 28 7.12 -12.75 -11.42
CA ILE A 28 8.38 -13.46 -11.09
C ILE A 28 8.90 -13.02 -9.72
N THR A 29 8.97 -11.71 -9.48
CA THR A 29 9.50 -11.18 -8.21
C THR A 29 8.62 -11.54 -7.03
N ALA A 30 7.29 -11.44 -7.14
CA ALA A 30 6.38 -11.87 -6.08
C ALA A 30 6.57 -13.34 -5.71
N ARG A 31 6.73 -14.23 -6.69
CA ARG A 31 6.95 -15.67 -6.45
C ARG A 31 8.33 -15.98 -5.87
N LEU A 32 9.38 -15.31 -6.35
CA LEU A 32 10.74 -15.47 -5.80
C LEU A 32 10.81 -15.00 -4.35
N ASP A 33 10.21 -13.85 -4.06
CA ASP A 33 10.27 -13.26 -2.73
C ASP A 33 9.40 -14.08 -1.75
N TRP A 34 8.24 -14.59 -2.17
CA TRP A 34 7.45 -15.57 -1.40
C TRP A 34 8.24 -16.88 -1.16
N GLY A 35 8.94 -17.37 -2.18
CA GLY A 35 9.80 -18.55 -2.04
C GLY A 35 10.93 -18.34 -1.03
N ASN A 36 11.60 -17.18 -1.08
CA ASN A 36 12.61 -16.81 -0.12
C ASN A 36 12.05 -16.78 1.31
N GLU A 37 10.84 -16.23 1.48
CA GLU A 37 10.16 -16.18 2.77
C GLU A 37 9.87 -17.58 3.34
N GLN A 38 9.27 -18.48 2.55
CA GLN A 38 8.97 -19.84 3.00
C GLN A 38 10.22 -20.67 3.31
N LEU A 39 11.34 -20.35 2.64
CA LEU A 39 12.62 -21.02 2.83
C LEU A 39 13.49 -20.36 3.91
N GLY A 40 13.03 -19.27 4.54
CA GLY A 40 13.80 -18.52 5.53
C GLY A 40 15.09 -17.90 4.96
N LEU A 41 15.10 -17.54 3.68
CA LEU A 41 16.22 -16.92 2.98
C LEU A 41 16.23 -15.39 3.12
N ASP A 42 17.34 -14.77 2.73
CA ASP A 42 17.52 -13.32 2.82
C ASP A 42 16.47 -12.53 2.03
N LEU A 43 16.03 -11.42 2.59
CA LEU A 43 15.21 -10.43 1.91
C LEU A 43 16.06 -9.69 0.88
N VAL A 44 15.57 -9.63 -0.37
CA VAL A 44 16.27 -8.98 -1.48
C VAL A 44 15.65 -7.59 -1.74
N PRO A 45 16.41 -6.49 -1.60
CA PRO A 45 15.91 -5.16 -1.93
C PRO A 45 15.70 -5.03 -3.44
N ARG A 46 14.51 -4.55 -3.84
CA ARG A 46 14.14 -4.40 -5.26
C ARG A 46 13.51 -3.04 -5.55
N LYS A 47 13.90 -2.43 -6.67
CA LYS A 47 13.30 -1.23 -7.26
C LYS A 47 12.89 -1.58 -8.68
N GLU A 48 11.64 -1.28 -9.05
CA GLU A 48 11.08 -1.65 -10.37
C GLU A 48 11.28 -3.13 -10.74
N TYR A 49 11.14 -4.03 -9.76
CA TYR A 49 11.32 -5.48 -9.88
C TYR A 49 12.76 -5.95 -10.14
N ALA A 50 13.74 -5.06 -10.26
CA ALA A 50 15.16 -5.40 -10.33
C ALA A 50 15.78 -5.42 -8.93
N MET A 51 16.77 -6.30 -8.71
CA MET A 51 17.61 -6.25 -7.51
C MET A 51 18.41 -4.96 -7.52
N VAL A 52 18.44 -4.26 -6.39
CA VAL A 52 19.16 -2.99 -6.27
C VAL A 52 20.56 -3.24 -5.73
N ASP A 53 21.56 -2.57 -6.30
CA ASP A 53 22.87 -2.48 -5.68
C ASP A 53 22.85 -1.39 -4.59
N PRO A 54 23.25 -1.71 -3.33
CA PRO A 54 23.36 -0.72 -2.26
C PRO A 54 24.22 0.52 -2.54
N GLU A 55 25.18 0.46 -3.46
CA GLU A 55 26.04 1.60 -3.81
C GLU A 55 25.32 2.64 -4.70
N ASP A 56 24.34 2.17 -5.48
CA ASP A 56 23.57 2.98 -6.42
C ASP A 56 22.40 3.71 -5.76
N ILE A 57 22.10 3.41 -4.50
CA ILE A 57 21.03 4.04 -3.71
C ILE A 57 21.55 4.59 -2.39
N SER A 58 20.78 5.46 -1.75
CA SER A 58 21.09 5.90 -0.39
C SER A 58 20.81 4.79 0.63
N ILE A 59 21.57 4.77 1.73
CA ILE A 59 21.36 3.83 2.85
C ILE A 59 19.94 3.95 3.41
N THR A 60 19.41 5.16 3.41
CA THR A 60 18.06 5.47 3.87
C THR A 60 16.97 4.94 2.92
N GLU A 61 17.17 5.05 1.61
CA GLU A 61 16.30 4.42 0.61
C GLU A 61 16.35 2.89 0.71
N LEU A 62 17.54 2.32 0.92
CA LEU A 62 17.71 0.88 1.15
C LEU A 62 16.91 0.42 2.38
N TYR A 63 17.02 1.13 3.50
CA TYR A 63 16.24 0.86 4.70
C TYR A 63 14.74 0.88 4.42
N ARG A 64 14.23 1.91 3.73
CA ARG A 64 12.80 2.01 3.38
C ARG A 64 12.32 0.86 2.49
N LEU A 65 13.13 0.45 1.53
CA LEU A 65 12.83 -0.72 0.67
C LEU A 65 12.72 -2.00 1.49
N MET A 66 13.57 -2.17 2.51
CA MET A 66 13.53 -3.33 3.39
C MET A 66 12.35 -3.25 4.39
N GLU A 67 12.11 -2.09 4.99
CA GLU A 67 11.04 -1.85 5.97
C GLU A 67 9.65 -1.98 5.36
N HIS A 68 9.40 -1.36 4.20
CA HIS A 68 8.09 -1.45 3.52
C HIS A 68 7.71 -2.90 3.20
N ARG A 69 8.71 -3.74 2.94
CA ARG A 69 8.51 -5.16 2.67
C ARG A 69 8.29 -5.96 3.95
N HIS A 70 8.98 -5.62 5.03
CA HIS A 70 8.76 -6.24 6.34
C HIS A 70 7.40 -5.85 6.95
N ARG A 71 6.92 -4.61 6.83
CA ARG A 71 5.59 -4.21 7.37
C ARG A 71 4.41 -4.94 6.72
N LYS A 72 4.55 -5.40 5.47
CA LYS A 72 3.55 -6.26 4.82
C LYS A 72 3.37 -7.62 5.51
N LYS A 73 4.25 -7.99 6.44
CA LYS A 73 4.23 -9.22 7.25
C LYS A 73 3.22 -9.17 8.41
N ASP A 74 2.95 -7.98 8.96
CA ASP A 74 2.26 -7.83 10.26
C ASP A 74 0.86 -7.21 10.16
N THR A 75 0.39 -6.83 8.96
CA THR A 75 -0.96 -6.27 8.80
C THR A 75 -1.88 -7.30 8.15
N PRO A 76 -2.86 -7.89 8.86
CA PRO A 76 -3.97 -8.52 8.16
C PRO A 76 -4.66 -7.42 7.35
N VAL A 77 -4.78 -7.64 6.04
CA VAL A 77 -5.55 -6.72 5.19
C VAL A 77 -6.96 -6.71 5.75
N GLN A 78 -7.38 -5.59 6.36
CA GLN A 78 -8.77 -5.39 6.73
C GLN A 78 -9.56 -5.38 5.42
N ALA A 79 -10.24 -6.50 5.14
CA ALA A 79 -10.98 -6.67 3.90
C ALA A 79 -12.09 -5.61 3.84
N SER A 80 -11.87 -4.57 3.03
CA SER A 80 -12.88 -3.54 2.76
C SER A 80 -13.93 -3.99 1.75
N SER A 81 -13.74 -5.16 1.12
CA SER A 81 -14.62 -5.71 0.10
C SER A 81 -15.12 -7.12 0.47
N HIS A 82 -16.44 -7.29 0.43
CA HIS A 82 -17.12 -8.56 0.59
C HIS A 82 -17.66 -9.03 -0.78
N HIS A 83 -17.73 -10.35 -0.97
CA HIS A 83 -18.24 -10.95 -2.19
C HIS A 83 -19.14 -12.14 -1.87
N LEU A 84 -20.25 -12.29 -2.59
CA LEU A 84 -21.19 -13.39 -2.38
C LEU A 84 -21.12 -14.35 -3.59
N PHE A 85 -20.64 -15.56 -3.35
CA PHE A 85 -20.65 -16.63 -4.34
C PHE A 85 -21.99 -17.36 -4.30
N VAL A 86 -22.62 -17.50 -5.47
CA VAL A 86 -23.90 -18.18 -5.67
C VAL A 86 -23.73 -19.26 -6.72
N GLN A 87 -24.12 -20.50 -6.41
CA GLN A 87 -24.16 -21.61 -7.35
C GLN A 87 -25.54 -22.27 -7.33
N MET A 88 -26.18 -22.37 -8.49
CA MET A 88 -27.42 -23.11 -8.64
C MET A 88 -27.14 -24.58 -8.97
N LYS A 89 -27.85 -25.50 -8.30
CA LYS A 89 -27.77 -26.94 -8.58
C LYS A 89 -28.96 -27.45 -9.41
N SER A 90 -30.17 -27.25 -8.92
CA SER A 90 -31.39 -27.72 -9.59
C SER A 90 -32.65 -27.04 -9.04
N LEU A 91 -33.75 -27.15 -9.77
CA LEU A 91 -35.09 -26.81 -9.30
C LEU A 91 -35.95 -28.07 -9.27
N MET A 92 -36.31 -28.53 -8.07
CA MET A 92 -37.17 -29.69 -7.89
C MET A 92 -38.62 -29.22 -7.68
N CYS A 93 -39.47 -29.35 -8.70
CA CYS A 93 -40.89 -29.01 -8.61
C CYS A 93 -41.73 -30.00 -9.43
N SER A 94 -42.88 -30.40 -8.89
CA SER A 94 -43.88 -31.16 -9.67
C SER A 94 -44.44 -30.25 -10.79
N ASN A 95 -44.65 -30.82 -11.98
CA ASN A 95 -45.29 -30.15 -13.14
C ASN A 95 -44.47 -29.06 -13.87
N LEU A 96 -43.13 -29.13 -13.93
CA LEU A 96 -42.34 -28.12 -14.66
C LEU A 96 -42.67 -28.08 -16.16
N GLY A 97 -42.56 -29.19 -16.91
CA GLY A 97 -43.12 -29.40 -18.27
C GLY A 97 -42.65 -28.45 -19.40
N GLU A 98 -42.09 -27.30 -19.07
CA GLU A 98 -41.67 -26.16 -19.89
C GLU A 98 -40.22 -25.79 -19.52
N GLU A 99 -39.51 -25.10 -20.41
CA GLU A 99 -38.17 -24.56 -20.07
C GLU A 99 -38.32 -23.38 -19.10
N LEU A 100 -37.32 -23.14 -18.26
CA LEU A 100 -37.39 -22.10 -17.22
C LEU A 100 -36.16 -21.18 -17.28
N GLU A 101 -36.38 -19.92 -16.92
CA GLU A 101 -35.34 -18.94 -16.63
C GLU A 101 -35.35 -18.67 -15.13
N VAL A 102 -34.17 -18.69 -14.51
CA VAL A 102 -33.97 -18.40 -13.09
C VAL A 102 -33.06 -17.18 -12.98
N ILE A 103 -33.53 -16.17 -12.27
CA ILE A 103 -32.90 -14.86 -12.21
C ILE A 103 -32.62 -14.49 -10.76
N PHE A 104 -31.35 -14.44 -10.38
CA PHE A 104 -30.90 -14.03 -9.05
C PHE A 104 -30.56 -12.53 -9.01
N SER A 105 -30.93 -11.85 -7.93
CA SER A 105 -30.56 -10.45 -7.68
C SER A 105 -30.57 -10.13 -6.18
N LEU A 106 -29.76 -9.17 -5.77
CA LEU A 106 -29.78 -8.61 -4.42
C LEU A 106 -30.78 -7.44 -4.34
N PHE A 107 -31.57 -7.40 -3.28
CA PHE A 107 -32.65 -6.44 -3.08
C PHE A 107 -32.57 -5.83 -1.69
N ASP A 108 -32.67 -4.49 -1.61
CA ASP A 108 -32.77 -3.76 -0.34
C ASP A 108 -34.24 -3.51 -0.02
N SER A 109 -34.74 -4.12 1.06
CA SER A 109 -36.14 -4.00 1.47
C SER A 109 -36.47 -2.65 2.11
N LYS A 110 -35.48 -1.91 2.60
CA LYS A 110 -35.64 -0.59 3.21
C LYS A 110 -35.82 0.47 2.13
N GLU A 111 -34.98 0.45 1.10
CA GLU A 111 -35.04 1.37 -0.04
C GLU A 111 -35.97 0.88 -1.17
N ASN A 112 -36.50 -0.34 -1.03
CA ASN A 112 -37.39 -1.01 -1.97
C ASN A 112 -36.87 -1.03 -3.43
N ARG A 113 -35.58 -1.35 -3.59
CA ARG A 113 -34.90 -1.35 -4.90
C ARG A 113 -33.84 -2.45 -5.01
N PRO A 114 -33.56 -2.95 -6.23
CA PRO A 114 -32.42 -3.83 -6.44
C PRO A 114 -31.09 -3.09 -6.18
N ILE A 115 -30.10 -3.81 -5.64
CA ILE A 115 -28.75 -3.29 -5.40
C ILE A 115 -27.69 -3.91 -6.31
N SER A 116 -28.02 -4.99 -7.02
CA SER A 116 -27.10 -5.68 -7.92
C SER A 116 -27.67 -5.81 -9.33
N GLU A 117 -26.79 -6.06 -10.28
CA GLU A 117 -27.15 -6.67 -11.55
C GLU A 117 -27.83 -8.04 -11.34
N ARG A 118 -28.42 -8.57 -12.41
CA ARG A 118 -29.07 -9.88 -12.40
C ARG A 118 -28.07 -10.97 -12.78
N PHE A 119 -28.21 -12.15 -12.19
CA PHE A 119 -27.54 -13.37 -12.64
C PHE A 119 -28.58 -14.31 -13.24
N PHE A 120 -28.39 -14.67 -14.51
CA PHE A 120 -29.37 -15.36 -15.34
C PHE A 120 -28.96 -16.79 -15.65
N LEU A 121 -29.92 -17.72 -15.54
CA LEU A 121 -29.74 -19.15 -15.74
C LEU A 121 -30.91 -19.74 -16.54
N ARG A 122 -30.64 -20.69 -17.44
CA ARG A 122 -31.68 -21.47 -18.14
C ARG A 122 -31.71 -22.92 -17.70
N LEU A 123 -32.92 -23.40 -17.38
CA LEU A 123 -33.19 -24.78 -17.04
C LEU A 123 -33.99 -25.48 -18.14
N ASN A 124 -33.76 -26.78 -18.27
CA ASN A 124 -34.56 -27.66 -19.10
C ASN A 124 -35.90 -28.00 -18.42
N ARG A 125 -36.74 -28.77 -19.13
CA ARG A 125 -38.09 -29.17 -18.67
C ARG A 125 -38.10 -30.04 -17.40
N ASN A 126 -36.94 -30.55 -16.99
CA ASN A 126 -36.76 -31.36 -15.81
C ASN A 126 -36.21 -30.55 -14.62
N GLY A 127 -36.05 -29.23 -14.77
CA GLY A 127 -35.52 -28.37 -13.71
C GLY A 127 -34.00 -28.46 -13.51
N LEU A 128 -33.28 -29.04 -14.47
CA LEU A 128 -31.81 -29.10 -14.46
C LEU A 128 -31.21 -28.05 -15.40
N PRO A 129 -30.01 -27.53 -15.11
CA PRO A 129 -29.34 -26.57 -15.99
C PRO A 129 -29.19 -27.11 -17.43
N LYS A 130 -29.44 -26.25 -18.43
CA LYS A 130 -29.47 -26.65 -19.86
C LYS A 130 -28.10 -27.09 -20.41
N ALA A 131 -27.01 -26.66 -19.77
CA ALA A 131 -25.63 -27.01 -20.13
C ALA A 131 -24.90 -27.60 -18.91
N PRO A 132 -25.19 -28.84 -18.49
CA PRO A 132 -24.62 -29.42 -17.27
C PRO A 132 -23.08 -29.53 -17.33
N ASP A 133 -22.51 -29.67 -18.52
CA ASP A 133 -21.06 -29.81 -18.76
C ASP A 133 -20.26 -28.50 -18.60
N LYS A 134 -20.93 -27.38 -18.32
CA LYS A 134 -20.33 -26.04 -18.13
C LYS A 134 -20.67 -25.49 -16.75
N PRO A 135 -20.01 -25.98 -15.68
CA PRO A 135 -20.31 -25.58 -14.30
C PRO A 135 -20.16 -24.07 -14.06
N GLU A 136 -19.29 -23.40 -14.82
CA GLU A 136 -19.06 -21.95 -14.77
C GLU A 136 -20.27 -21.10 -15.15
N ARG A 137 -21.23 -21.69 -15.88
CA ARG A 137 -22.48 -21.03 -16.26
C ARG A 137 -23.55 -21.12 -15.18
N HIS A 138 -23.34 -21.95 -14.16
CA HIS A 138 -24.30 -22.19 -13.07
C HIS A 138 -23.95 -21.46 -11.79
N CYS A 139 -22.83 -20.71 -11.79
CA CYS A 139 -22.39 -19.92 -10.66
C CYS A 139 -22.05 -18.48 -11.03
N SER A 140 -22.21 -17.59 -10.07
CA SER A 140 -21.78 -16.20 -10.17
C SER A 140 -21.24 -15.68 -8.85
N LEU A 141 -20.23 -14.81 -8.95
CA LEU A 141 -19.72 -14.03 -7.85
C LEU A 141 -20.35 -12.63 -7.89
N PHE A 142 -21.10 -12.27 -6.85
CA PHE A 142 -21.57 -10.92 -6.59
C PHE A 142 -20.44 -10.12 -5.95
N VAL A 143 -20.02 -9.04 -6.61
CA VAL A 143 -18.84 -8.24 -6.26
C VAL A 143 -19.23 -6.82 -5.87
N ASP A 144 -18.26 -6.06 -5.36
CA ASP A 144 -18.40 -4.64 -4.98
C ASP A 144 -19.36 -4.41 -3.80
N LEU A 145 -19.50 -5.39 -2.91
CA LEU A 145 -20.34 -5.28 -1.71
C LEU A 145 -19.52 -4.67 -0.55
N GLY A 146 -19.97 -3.52 -0.06
CA GLY A 146 -19.43 -2.88 1.14
C GLY A 146 -20.06 -3.47 2.40
N SER A 147 -19.60 -2.99 3.57
CA SER A 147 -20.16 -3.44 4.85
C SER A 147 -21.62 -3.00 5.05
N SER A 148 -22.07 -1.92 4.37
CA SER A 148 -23.48 -1.48 4.35
C SER A 148 -24.42 -2.48 3.67
N GLU A 149 -23.91 -3.32 2.78
CA GLU A 149 -24.69 -4.30 2.02
C GLU A 149 -24.80 -5.66 2.73
N LEU A 150 -24.18 -5.81 3.90
CA LEU A 150 -24.31 -6.99 4.77
C LEU A 150 -25.29 -6.77 5.94
N ARG A 151 -26.30 -5.91 5.74
CA ARG A 151 -27.34 -5.62 6.73
C ARG A 151 -28.49 -6.63 6.68
N LYS A 152 -29.30 -6.66 7.74
CA LYS A 152 -30.49 -7.53 7.86
C LYS A 152 -31.59 -7.27 6.83
N ASP A 153 -31.58 -6.09 6.22
CA ASP A 153 -32.62 -5.65 5.27
C ASP A 153 -32.28 -6.02 3.81
N ILE A 154 -31.15 -6.70 3.58
CA ILE A 154 -30.74 -7.14 2.24
C ILE A 154 -31.13 -8.60 2.02
N TYR A 155 -31.79 -8.86 0.90
CA TYR A 155 -32.31 -10.16 0.51
C TYR A 155 -31.77 -10.60 -0.85
N ILE A 156 -31.49 -11.89 -0.98
CA ILE A 156 -31.35 -12.56 -2.28
C ILE A 156 -32.76 -12.86 -2.76
N THR A 157 -33.11 -12.33 -3.93
CA THR A 157 -34.38 -12.57 -4.62
C THR A 157 -34.13 -13.43 -5.85
N VAL A 158 -34.99 -14.42 -6.05
CA VAL A 158 -34.94 -15.32 -7.20
C VAL A 158 -36.27 -15.29 -7.92
N HIS A 159 -36.28 -14.79 -9.15
CA HIS A 159 -37.46 -14.79 -10.01
C HIS A 159 -37.36 -15.94 -11.02
N ILE A 160 -38.44 -16.71 -11.15
CA ILE A 160 -38.53 -17.85 -12.07
C ILE A 160 -39.58 -17.54 -13.12
N ILE A 161 -39.19 -17.63 -14.39
CA ILE A 161 -40.03 -17.40 -15.57
C ILE A 161 -40.11 -18.70 -16.37
N ARG A 162 -41.30 -19.09 -16.81
CA ARG A 162 -41.53 -20.23 -17.69
C ARG A 162 -41.56 -19.80 -19.15
N ILE A 163 -40.98 -20.60 -20.03
CA ILE A 163 -40.96 -20.40 -21.49
C ILE A 163 -41.89 -21.44 -22.13
N GLY A 164 -43.04 -20.97 -22.60
CA GLY A 164 -44.10 -21.86 -23.05
C GLY A 164 -45.15 -21.18 -23.93
N ARG A 165 -46.32 -21.81 -24.09
CA ARG A 165 -47.44 -21.26 -24.87
C ARG A 165 -48.23 -20.24 -24.06
N MET A 166 -49.03 -19.35 -24.66
CA MET A 166 -49.83 -18.39 -23.89
C MET A 166 -50.93 -19.02 -23.01
N GLY A 167 -51.56 -20.12 -23.43
CA GLY A 167 -52.64 -20.80 -22.68
C GLY A 167 -52.15 -21.97 -21.83
N ALA A 168 -52.83 -22.24 -20.70
CA ALA A 168 -52.61 -23.43 -19.88
C ALA A 168 -53.65 -24.51 -20.26
N GLY A 169 -53.21 -25.68 -20.75
CA GLY A 169 -54.08 -26.83 -21.00
C GLY A 169 -54.02 -27.42 -22.42
N GLU A 170 -53.66 -28.70 -22.47
CA GLU A 170 -53.83 -29.74 -23.51
C GLU A 170 -53.09 -29.73 -24.88
N LYS A 171 -52.52 -30.94 -25.13
CA LYS A 171 -51.96 -31.61 -26.33
C LYS A 171 -50.55 -31.29 -26.88
N LYS A 172 -49.79 -32.39 -27.01
CA LYS A 172 -48.37 -32.55 -27.37
C LYS A 172 -48.06 -32.40 -28.88
N ASN A 173 -48.35 -31.27 -29.51
CA ASN A 173 -47.76 -30.97 -30.82
C ASN A 173 -46.82 -29.76 -30.71
N ALA A 174 -45.67 -29.75 -31.40
CA ALA A 174 -44.71 -28.65 -31.30
C ALA A 174 -45.34 -27.33 -31.81
N CYS A 175 -45.52 -26.34 -30.91
CA CYS A 175 -45.88 -24.98 -31.30
C CYS A 175 -44.57 -24.21 -31.52
N SER A 176 -44.46 -23.49 -32.64
CA SER A 176 -43.24 -22.76 -33.02
C SER A 176 -43.03 -21.46 -32.24
N VAL A 177 -44.07 -20.90 -31.61
CA VAL A 177 -43.99 -19.62 -30.89
C VAL A 177 -44.05 -19.84 -29.38
N GLN A 178 -43.01 -19.41 -28.67
CA GLN A 178 -42.87 -19.49 -27.22
C GLN A 178 -42.89 -18.08 -26.60
N TYR A 179 -43.41 -17.99 -25.38
CA TYR A 179 -43.56 -16.76 -24.61
C TYR A 179 -42.99 -16.94 -23.21
N ARG A 180 -42.28 -15.92 -22.72
CA ARG A 180 -41.82 -15.80 -21.33
C ARG A 180 -43.02 -15.41 -20.46
N ARG A 181 -43.30 -16.15 -19.39
CA ARG A 181 -44.40 -15.88 -18.44
C ARG A 181 -43.95 -16.08 -16.99
N PRO A 182 -44.52 -15.37 -16.02
CA PRO A 182 -44.25 -15.63 -14.60
C PRO A 182 -44.50 -17.09 -14.19
N PHE A 183 -43.63 -17.63 -13.33
CA PHE A 183 -43.78 -18.97 -12.74
C PHE A 183 -43.81 -18.90 -11.20
N GLY A 184 -42.77 -18.33 -10.58
CA GLY A 184 -42.67 -18.26 -9.12
C GLY A 184 -41.47 -17.47 -8.63
N CYS A 185 -41.40 -17.22 -7.32
CA CYS A 185 -40.34 -16.44 -6.70
C CYS A 185 -39.84 -17.11 -5.41
N ALA A 186 -38.55 -16.99 -5.11
CA ALA A 186 -37.94 -17.39 -3.85
C ALA A 186 -37.14 -16.21 -3.26
N VAL A 187 -37.05 -16.14 -1.93
CA VAL A 187 -36.36 -15.07 -1.21
C VAL A 187 -35.56 -15.67 -0.05
N LEU A 188 -34.34 -15.17 0.18
CA LEU A 188 -33.48 -15.51 1.31
C LEU A 188 -32.87 -14.23 1.91
N SER A 189 -32.80 -14.13 3.24
CA SER A 189 -32.11 -13.03 3.93
C SER A 189 -30.60 -13.26 3.95
N ILE A 190 -29.81 -12.22 3.65
CA ILE A 190 -28.34 -12.31 3.77
C ILE A 190 -27.93 -12.46 5.25
N ALA A 191 -28.69 -11.91 6.19
CA ALA A 191 -28.36 -12.06 7.61
C ALA A 191 -28.37 -13.50 8.09
N ASP A 192 -29.22 -14.36 7.49
CA ASP A 192 -29.26 -15.78 7.82
C ASP A 192 -27.95 -16.49 7.41
N LEU A 193 -27.26 -15.98 6.37
CA LEU A 193 -25.94 -16.45 5.92
C LEU A 193 -24.79 -15.99 6.85
N LEU A 194 -24.95 -14.84 7.51
CA LEU A 194 -23.93 -14.29 8.43
C LEU A 194 -23.91 -15.01 9.79
N THR A 195 -25.02 -15.67 10.16
CA THR A 195 -25.18 -16.34 11.45
C THR A 195 -24.85 -17.84 11.46
N GLY A 196 -24.57 -18.45 10.31
CA GLY A 196 -24.45 -19.91 10.17
C GLY A 196 -23.04 -20.41 9.81
N GLU A 197 -22.62 -21.53 10.42
CA GLU A 197 -21.43 -22.33 10.04
C GLU A 197 -21.60 -23.14 8.73
N THR A 198 -22.48 -22.73 7.81
CA THR A 198 -22.95 -23.66 6.76
C THR A 198 -22.11 -23.60 5.49
N LYS A 199 -21.37 -24.69 5.23
CA LYS A 199 -20.83 -25.08 3.91
C LYS A 199 -21.85 -25.85 3.04
N ASP A 200 -23.12 -25.89 3.45
CA ASP A 200 -24.10 -26.85 2.93
C ASP A 200 -25.08 -26.29 1.89
N ASP A 201 -25.55 -27.20 1.04
CA ASP A 201 -26.57 -26.97 0.03
C ASP A 201 -27.90 -26.53 0.66
N LEU A 202 -28.40 -25.36 0.24
CA LEU A 202 -29.63 -24.77 0.72
C LEU A 202 -30.77 -25.03 -0.27
N VAL A 203 -31.94 -25.44 0.23
CA VAL A 203 -33.16 -25.59 -0.59
C VAL A 203 -34.11 -24.44 -0.30
N LEU A 204 -34.22 -23.50 -1.24
CA LEU A 204 -35.12 -22.36 -1.15
C LEU A 204 -36.55 -22.75 -1.53
N LYS A 205 -37.52 -22.33 -0.71
CA LYS A 205 -38.94 -22.52 -1.00
C LYS A 205 -39.38 -21.59 -2.12
N VAL A 206 -40.06 -22.14 -3.12
CA VAL A 206 -40.57 -21.38 -4.26
C VAL A 206 -42.05 -21.10 -4.06
N TYR A 207 -42.43 -19.83 -4.12
CA TYR A 207 -43.80 -19.35 -4.07
C TYR A 207 -44.32 -19.20 -5.49
N MET A 208 -45.35 -19.97 -5.83
CA MET A 208 -45.93 -20.01 -7.17
C MET A 208 -46.78 -18.77 -7.45
N CYS A 209 -46.63 -18.22 -8.66
CA CYS A 209 -47.42 -17.08 -9.10
C CYS A 209 -48.83 -17.54 -9.51
N ASN A 210 -49.83 -17.26 -8.66
CA ASN A 210 -51.25 -17.52 -8.95
C ASN A 210 -51.91 -16.37 -9.71
N THR A 211 -51.46 -15.14 -9.46
CA THR A 211 -52.04 -13.90 -10.00
C THR A 211 -50.94 -13.09 -10.71
N GLU A 212 -50.88 -13.19 -12.03
CA GLU A 212 -49.81 -12.57 -12.82
C GLU A 212 -49.79 -11.03 -12.72
N SER A 213 -50.91 -10.37 -12.40
CA SER A 213 -50.97 -8.90 -12.28
C SER A 213 -50.19 -8.33 -11.08
N GLU A 214 -49.91 -9.15 -10.06
CA GLU A 214 -49.14 -8.75 -8.86
C GLU A 214 -47.67 -9.19 -8.94
N TRP A 215 -47.22 -9.74 -10.07
CA TRP A 215 -45.88 -10.31 -10.23
C TRP A 215 -44.76 -9.34 -9.82
N TYR A 216 -44.88 -8.07 -10.16
CA TYR A 216 -43.89 -7.03 -9.86
C TYR A 216 -43.60 -6.85 -8.35
N GLN A 217 -44.54 -7.24 -7.47
CA GLN A 217 -44.45 -7.11 -6.01
C GLN A 217 -44.31 -8.44 -5.28
N ILE A 218 -44.18 -9.56 -5.99
CA ILE A 218 -44.19 -10.90 -5.36
C ILE A 218 -43.07 -11.06 -4.33
N HIS A 219 -41.84 -10.60 -4.63
CA HIS A 219 -40.70 -10.70 -3.72
C HIS A 219 -40.91 -9.82 -2.47
N GLU A 220 -41.47 -8.60 -2.62
CA GLU A 220 -41.81 -7.74 -1.49
C GLU A 220 -42.86 -8.39 -0.58
N ASN A 221 -43.90 -8.98 -1.17
CA ASN A 221 -44.96 -9.65 -0.42
C ASN A 221 -44.41 -10.83 0.38
N ILE A 222 -43.45 -11.58 -0.19
CA ILE A 222 -42.77 -12.68 0.49
C ILE A 222 -41.89 -12.16 1.64
N ILE A 223 -41.11 -11.09 1.42
CA ILE A 223 -40.28 -10.45 2.46
C ILE A 223 -41.14 -9.97 3.63
N LYS A 224 -42.27 -9.32 3.33
CA LYS A 224 -43.25 -8.82 4.31
C LYS A 224 -44.12 -9.93 4.93
N LYS A 225 -43.82 -11.21 4.65
CA LYS A 225 -44.52 -12.41 5.15
C LYS A 225 -46.02 -12.45 4.82
N LEU A 226 -46.45 -11.85 3.70
CA LEU A 226 -47.83 -11.90 3.19
C LEU A 226 -48.10 -13.21 2.41
N ASN A 227 -47.57 -14.33 2.91
CA ASN A 227 -47.40 -15.59 2.17
C ASN A 227 -48.69 -16.39 1.97
N ALA A 228 -49.76 -16.08 2.71
CA ALA A 228 -51.03 -16.81 2.64
C ALA A 228 -51.73 -16.73 1.26
N ARG A 229 -51.28 -15.83 0.38
CA ARG A 229 -51.85 -15.60 -0.95
C ARG A 229 -51.22 -16.47 -2.05
N TYR A 230 -50.09 -17.13 -1.77
CA TYR A 230 -49.31 -17.86 -2.77
C TYR A 230 -49.23 -19.33 -2.42
N ASN A 231 -49.32 -20.19 -3.43
CA ASN A 231 -49.14 -21.62 -3.26
C ASN A 231 -47.65 -21.93 -3.11
N LEU A 232 -47.28 -22.71 -2.09
CA LEU A 232 -45.92 -23.18 -1.86
C LEU A 232 -45.66 -24.48 -2.61
N THR A 233 -44.43 -24.66 -3.07
CA THR A 233 -43.93 -25.99 -3.45
C THR A 233 -43.93 -26.93 -2.22
N GLY A 234 -44.29 -28.21 -2.41
CA GLY A 234 -44.38 -29.19 -1.31
C GLY A 234 -43.06 -29.40 -0.55
N SER A 235 -43.08 -30.10 0.59
CA SER A 235 -41.95 -30.18 1.54
C SER A 235 -40.61 -30.68 0.98
N ASN A 236 -40.61 -31.41 -0.16
CA ASN A 236 -39.40 -31.90 -0.86
C ASN A 236 -39.16 -31.21 -2.22
N ALA A 237 -39.85 -30.10 -2.49
CA ALA A 237 -39.79 -29.37 -3.75
C ALA A 237 -39.31 -27.92 -3.50
N GLY A 238 -38.24 -27.52 -4.17
CA GLY A 238 -37.60 -26.21 -4.00
C GLY A 238 -36.40 -26.01 -4.91
N LEU A 239 -35.82 -24.82 -4.83
CA LEU A 239 -34.63 -24.41 -5.58
C LEU A 239 -33.37 -24.72 -4.77
N ALA A 240 -32.55 -25.66 -5.25
CA ALA A 240 -31.29 -26.04 -4.62
C ALA A 240 -30.15 -25.11 -5.04
N VAL A 241 -29.53 -24.44 -4.07
CA VAL A 241 -28.44 -23.47 -4.24
C VAL A 241 -27.33 -23.68 -3.22
N SER A 242 -26.11 -23.32 -3.58
CA SER A 242 -24.98 -23.19 -2.67
C SER A 242 -24.57 -21.72 -2.60
N LEU A 243 -24.40 -21.20 -1.38
CA LEU A 243 -24.11 -19.81 -1.11
C LEU A 243 -22.87 -19.72 -0.21
N GLN A 244 -21.93 -18.86 -0.55
CA GLN A 244 -20.71 -18.67 0.24
C GLN A 244 -20.31 -17.19 0.26
N LEU A 245 -20.11 -16.63 1.46
CA LEU A 245 -19.58 -15.28 1.62
C LEU A 245 -18.05 -15.30 1.66
N LEU A 246 -17.42 -14.52 0.80
CA LEU A 246 -15.98 -14.40 0.63
C LEU A 246 -15.52 -12.99 1.00
N HIS A 247 -14.32 -12.89 1.56
CA HIS A 247 -13.74 -11.65 2.08
C HIS A 247 -12.39 -11.39 1.43
N GLY A 248 -12.12 -10.12 1.09
CA GLY A 248 -10.82 -9.70 0.57
C GLY A 248 -10.86 -9.27 -0.89
N ASP A 249 -9.67 -9.03 -1.44
CA ASP A 249 -9.50 -8.57 -2.82
C ASP A 249 -9.87 -9.68 -3.83
N ILE A 250 -10.48 -9.31 -4.96
CA ILE A 250 -10.96 -10.29 -5.96
C ILE A 250 -9.82 -11.12 -6.56
N GLU A 251 -8.63 -10.54 -6.75
CA GLU A 251 -7.47 -11.26 -7.29
C GLU A 251 -6.82 -12.16 -6.22
N GLN A 252 -6.92 -11.80 -4.94
CA GLN A 252 -6.60 -12.71 -3.84
C GLN A 252 -7.57 -13.89 -3.78
N ILE A 253 -8.88 -13.64 -3.80
CA ILE A 253 -9.92 -14.67 -3.77
C ILE A 253 -9.78 -15.63 -4.96
N ARG A 254 -9.51 -15.11 -6.16
CA ARG A 254 -9.22 -15.93 -7.36
C ARG A 254 -8.03 -16.86 -7.19
N ARG A 255 -7.02 -16.47 -6.42
CA ARG A 255 -5.85 -17.30 -6.11
C ARG A 255 -6.14 -18.34 -5.05
N GLU A 256 -6.79 -17.95 -3.96
CA GLU A 256 -7.12 -18.83 -2.82
C GLU A 256 -8.14 -19.91 -3.22
N TYR A 257 -9.13 -19.56 -4.04
CA TYR A 257 -10.18 -20.45 -4.52
C TYR A 257 -9.99 -20.84 -6.00
N SER A 258 -8.73 -21.04 -6.42
CA SER A 258 -8.37 -21.30 -7.82
C SER A 258 -9.13 -22.47 -8.48
N SER A 259 -9.56 -23.47 -7.72
CA SER A 259 -10.40 -24.57 -8.22
C SER A 259 -11.79 -24.12 -8.68
N VAL A 260 -12.39 -23.14 -7.99
CA VAL A 260 -13.70 -22.56 -8.33
C VAL A 260 -13.57 -21.54 -9.46
N PHE A 261 -12.51 -20.73 -9.46
CA PHE A 261 -12.30 -19.65 -10.42
C PHE A 261 -11.60 -20.06 -11.73
N SER A 262 -10.99 -21.24 -11.80
CA SER A 262 -10.30 -21.76 -13.00
C SER A 262 -11.21 -21.96 -14.22
N HIS A 263 -12.52 -22.08 -14.01
CA HIS A 263 -13.49 -22.39 -15.07
C HIS A 263 -14.21 -21.14 -15.63
N GLY A 264 -13.91 -19.93 -15.14
CA GLY A 264 -14.50 -18.69 -15.67
C GLY A 264 -15.85 -18.31 -15.06
N VAL A 265 -15.89 -18.10 -13.74
CA VAL A 265 -17.09 -17.69 -12.98
C VAL A 265 -17.66 -16.36 -13.50
N SER A 266 -18.99 -16.30 -13.64
CA SER A 266 -19.69 -15.08 -14.04
C SER A 266 -19.63 -14.02 -12.95
N ILE A 267 -19.34 -12.76 -13.29
CA ILE A 267 -19.27 -11.66 -12.31
C ILE A 267 -20.58 -10.85 -12.36
N THR A 268 -21.24 -10.70 -11.22
CA THR A 268 -22.43 -9.87 -11.04
C THR A 268 -22.06 -8.65 -10.20
N ARG A 269 -22.16 -7.45 -10.76
CA ARG A 269 -21.74 -6.22 -10.06
C ARG A 269 -22.86 -5.59 -9.25
N LYS A 270 -22.48 -4.78 -8.26
CA LYS A 270 -23.36 -3.81 -7.60
C LYS A 270 -23.85 -2.77 -8.62
N LEU A 271 -25.09 -2.32 -8.48
CA LEU A 271 -25.63 -1.17 -9.22
C LEU A 271 -25.04 0.11 -8.66
N GLY A 272 -24.50 0.94 -9.54
CA GLY A 272 -23.70 2.11 -9.14
C GLY A 272 -22.27 1.71 -8.75
N PHE A 273 -21.49 2.68 -8.31
CA PHE A 273 -20.10 2.46 -7.93
C PHE A 273 -19.96 1.75 -6.59
N SER A 274 -18.82 1.06 -6.43
CA SER A 274 -18.30 0.66 -5.12
C SER A 274 -17.99 1.90 -4.27
N ASP A 275 -17.89 1.73 -2.95
CA ASP A 275 -17.53 2.82 -2.04
C ASP A 275 -16.12 3.38 -2.33
N ILE A 276 -15.28 2.58 -2.99
CA ILE A 276 -13.92 2.94 -3.41
C ILE A 276 -13.79 2.60 -4.91
N ILE A 277 -13.58 3.61 -5.75
CA ILE A 277 -13.30 3.46 -7.18
C ILE A 277 -11.79 3.49 -7.38
N MET A 278 -11.23 2.46 -8.02
CA MET A 278 -9.78 2.37 -8.21
C MET A 278 -9.30 3.29 -9.36
N PRO A 279 -8.15 3.98 -9.22
CA PRO A 279 -7.59 4.77 -10.31
C PRO A 279 -7.34 3.91 -11.56
N GLY A 280 -7.93 4.32 -12.70
CA GLY A 280 -7.83 3.59 -13.98
C GLY A 280 -9.03 2.67 -14.29
N GLU A 281 -9.96 2.48 -13.35
CA GLU A 281 -11.20 1.74 -13.62
C GLU A 281 -12.12 2.53 -14.57
N MET A 282 -12.44 1.94 -15.73
CA MET A 282 -13.40 2.53 -16.68
C MET A 282 -14.73 1.78 -16.60
N ARG A 283 -15.78 2.47 -16.19
CA ARG A 283 -17.14 1.95 -16.15
C ARG A 283 -18.07 2.91 -16.87
N ASN A 284 -18.87 2.41 -17.80
CA ASN A 284 -19.82 3.19 -18.60
C ASN A 284 -21.07 2.34 -18.86
N ASP A 285 -21.73 1.95 -17.78
CA ASP A 285 -22.91 1.10 -17.84
C ASP A 285 -24.17 1.96 -17.79
N LEU A 286 -24.97 1.94 -18.86
CA LEU A 286 -26.32 2.50 -18.84
C LEU A 286 -27.30 1.37 -18.48
N TYR A 287 -28.05 1.56 -17.39
CA TYR A 287 -29.09 0.63 -16.99
C TYR A 287 -30.46 1.16 -17.41
N ILE A 288 -31.27 0.29 -17.98
CA ILE A 288 -32.65 0.59 -18.40
C ILE A 288 -33.58 -0.45 -17.78
N THR A 289 -34.54 0.01 -16.99
CA THR A 289 -35.64 -0.81 -16.49
C THR A 289 -36.87 -0.59 -17.34
N VAL A 290 -37.38 -1.66 -17.93
CA VAL A 290 -38.71 -1.67 -18.59
C VAL A 290 -39.76 -1.78 -17.48
N GLU A 291 -40.39 -0.66 -17.11
CA GLU A 291 -41.23 -0.59 -15.90
C GLU A 291 -42.65 -1.08 -16.17
N ARG A 292 -43.43 -0.31 -16.92
CA ARG A 292 -44.86 -0.57 -17.13
C ARG A 292 -45.38 0.09 -18.40
N GLY A 293 -46.54 -0.35 -18.87
CA GLY A 293 -47.26 0.30 -19.96
C GLY A 293 -48.76 0.38 -19.68
N GLU A 294 -49.45 1.26 -20.38
CA GLU A 294 -50.91 1.42 -20.38
C GLU A 294 -51.40 1.44 -21.84
N PHE A 295 -52.18 0.42 -22.20
CA PHE A 295 -52.62 0.17 -23.57
C PHE A 295 -54.15 0.06 -23.68
N GLU A 296 -54.68 0.49 -24.82
CA GLU A 296 -56.10 0.37 -25.12
C GLU A 296 -56.45 -1.07 -25.54
N LYS A 297 -57.69 -1.51 -25.26
CA LYS A 297 -58.19 -2.82 -25.76
C LYS A 297 -58.25 -2.87 -27.29
N GLY A 298 -58.28 -1.71 -27.96
CA GLY A 298 -58.26 -1.56 -29.41
C GLY A 298 -59.34 -2.38 -30.11
N GLY A 299 -60.60 -2.19 -29.70
CA GLY A 299 -61.79 -2.80 -30.29
C GLY A 299 -62.11 -4.24 -29.84
N LYS A 300 -61.31 -4.85 -28.95
CA LYS A 300 -61.53 -6.21 -28.42
C LYS A 300 -62.29 -6.21 -27.08
N SER A 301 -62.99 -7.32 -26.78
CA SER A 301 -63.70 -7.53 -25.50
C SER A 301 -62.73 -7.74 -24.31
N VAL A 302 -61.61 -8.41 -24.56
CA VAL A 302 -60.56 -8.72 -23.58
C VAL A 302 -59.31 -7.87 -23.79
N ALA A 303 -58.53 -7.70 -22.73
CA ALA A 303 -57.26 -6.97 -22.76
C ALA A 303 -56.21 -7.65 -23.66
N ARG A 304 -55.27 -6.86 -24.18
CA ARG A 304 -54.18 -7.33 -25.05
C ARG A 304 -53.12 -8.05 -24.20
N ASN A 305 -52.58 -9.13 -24.75
CA ASN A 305 -51.33 -9.71 -24.27
C ASN A 305 -50.20 -8.94 -24.96
N VAL A 306 -49.44 -8.14 -24.21
CA VAL A 306 -48.44 -7.22 -24.77
C VAL A 306 -47.04 -7.76 -24.50
N GLU A 307 -46.24 -7.84 -25.56
CA GLU A 307 -44.80 -8.06 -25.51
C GLU A 307 -44.09 -6.80 -25.99
N VAL A 308 -43.05 -6.40 -25.27
CA VAL A 308 -42.15 -5.30 -25.65
C VAL A 308 -40.89 -5.90 -26.24
N THR A 309 -40.54 -5.48 -27.45
CA THR A 309 -39.23 -5.74 -28.05
C THR A 309 -38.39 -4.48 -28.00
N MET A 310 -37.16 -4.56 -27.45
CA MET A 310 -36.25 -3.42 -27.36
C MET A 310 -35.04 -3.62 -28.28
N PHE A 311 -34.70 -2.56 -29.03
CA PHE A 311 -33.53 -2.47 -29.89
C PHE A 311 -32.70 -1.24 -29.51
N ILE A 312 -31.38 -1.33 -29.63
CA ILE A 312 -30.49 -0.17 -29.63
C ILE A 312 -30.18 0.15 -31.08
N VAL A 313 -30.44 1.36 -31.53
CA VAL A 313 -30.28 1.79 -32.92
C VAL A 313 -29.18 2.85 -32.98
N ASP A 314 -28.26 2.71 -33.92
CA ASP A 314 -27.17 3.66 -34.13
C ASP A 314 -27.59 4.91 -34.93
N SER A 315 -26.66 5.85 -35.10
CA SER A 315 -26.87 7.08 -35.86
C SER A 315 -27.14 6.85 -37.36
N ASN A 316 -26.80 5.67 -37.90
CA ASN A 316 -27.10 5.27 -39.28
C ASN A 316 -28.46 4.56 -39.40
N GLY A 317 -29.19 4.42 -38.29
CA GLY A 317 -30.48 3.75 -38.25
C GLY A 317 -30.42 2.22 -38.22
N GLN A 318 -29.25 1.64 -37.98
CA GLN A 318 -29.06 0.18 -37.89
C GLN A 318 -29.11 -0.30 -36.44
N PRO A 319 -29.72 -1.48 -36.17
CA PRO A 319 -29.71 -2.05 -34.83
C PRO A 319 -28.29 -2.51 -34.46
N LEU A 320 -27.80 -2.02 -33.32
CA LEU A 320 -26.52 -2.43 -32.73
C LEU A 320 -26.63 -3.87 -32.21
N LYS A 321 -25.76 -4.74 -32.73
CA LYS A 321 -25.72 -6.15 -32.35
C LYS A 321 -24.92 -6.36 -31.07
N ASP A 322 -25.45 -7.20 -30.19
CA ASP A 322 -24.78 -7.69 -28.97
C ASP A 322 -24.43 -6.58 -27.94
N PHE A 323 -25.35 -5.64 -27.73
CA PHE A 323 -25.22 -4.54 -26.75
C PHE A 323 -26.30 -4.53 -25.67
N ILE A 324 -27.07 -5.61 -25.52
CA ILE A 324 -28.07 -5.75 -24.45
C ILE A 324 -27.67 -6.92 -23.56
N SER A 325 -27.43 -6.64 -22.28
CA SER A 325 -27.16 -7.62 -21.24
C SER A 325 -28.37 -7.77 -20.33
N PHE A 326 -28.91 -8.99 -20.25
CA PHE A 326 -29.98 -9.34 -19.30
C PHE A 326 -29.45 -9.54 -17.86
N GLY A 327 -28.12 -9.58 -17.71
CA GLY A 327 -27.44 -10.00 -16.50
C GLY A 327 -26.16 -10.78 -16.81
N SER A 328 -25.46 -11.20 -15.77
CA SER A 328 -24.35 -12.15 -15.85
C SER A 328 -24.88 -13.57 -16.14
N GLY A 329 -24.03 -14.47 -16.66
CA GLY A 329 -24.40 -15.86 -16.96
C GLY A 329 -24.92 -16.11 -18.39
N GLU A 330 -25.39 -15.09 -19.10
CA GLU A 330 -25.78 -15.14 -20.52
C GLU A 330 -24.92 -14.20 -21.38
N PRO A 331 -24.71 -14.53 -22.67
CA PRO A 331 -24.05 -13.64 -23.61
C PRO A 331 -24.91 -12.39 -23.89
N LEU A 332 -24.25 -11.35 -24.43
CA LEU A 332 -24.94 -10.16 -24.91
C LEU A 332 -25.90 -10.51 -26.06
N ALA A 333 -27.02 -9.80 -26.12
CA ALA A 333 -28.04 -9.96 -27.13
C ALA A 333 -28.20 -8.69 -27.97
N SER A 334 -28.75 -8.87 -29.17
CA SER A 334 -29.06 -7.79 -30.11
C SER A 334 -30.46 -7.20 -29.91
N GLU A 335 -31.36 -7.94 -29.28
CA GLU A 335 -32.73 -7.53 -28.99
C GLU A 335 -33.20 -8.11 -27.66
N TYR A 336 -34.03 -7.36 -26.93
CA TYR A 336 -34.69 -7.82 -25.71
C TYR A 336 -36.17 -8.10 -25.96
N HIS A 337 -36.70 -9.14 -25.33
CA HIS A 337 -38.12 -9.49 -25.34
C HIS A 337 -38.65 -9.59 -23.91
N SER A 338 -39.69 -8.82 -23.59
CA SER A 338 -40.33 -8.88 -22.28
C SER A 338 -41.11 -10.18 -22.06
N PHE A 339 -41.35 -10.53 -20.80
CA PHE A 339 -42.42 -11.49 -20.51
C PHE A 339 -43.81 -10.91 -20.83
N VAL A 340 -44.78 -11.80 -20.98
CA VAL A 340 -46.15 -11.46 -21.38
C VAL A 340 -47.10 -11.82 -20.24
N LEU A 341 -47.90 -10.84 -19.82
CA LEU A 341 -48.95 -11.02 -18.82
C LEU A 341 -50.28 -11.33 -19.52
N TYR A 342 -50.98 -12.36 -19.05
CA TYR A 342 -52.24 -12.80 -19.66
C TYR A 342 -53.35 -11.76 -19.47
N HIS A 343 -53.93 -11.28 -20.59
CA HIS A 343 -55.02 -10.30 -20.63
C HIS A 343 -54.82 -9.10 -19.68
N ASN A 344 -53.64 -8.46 -19.75
CA ASN A 344 -53.31 -7.30 -18.94
C ASN A 344 -53.00 -6.07 -19.83
N ASN A 345 -53.87 -5.06 -19.78
CA ASN A 345 -53.69 -3.80 -20.51
C ASN A 345 -52.77 -2.80 -19.80
N SER A 346 -52.47 -3.03 -18.53
CA SER A 346 -51.56 -2.23 -17.73
C SER A 346 -50.40 -3.08 -17.20
N PRO A 347 -49.62 -3.74 -18.09
CA PRO A 347 -48.57 -4.65 -17.67
C PRO A 347 -47.46 -3.92 -16.91
N ARG A 348 -46.95 -4.54 -15.85
CA ARG A 348 -45.76 -4.11 -15.10
C ARG A 348 -44.70 -5.18 -15.24
N TRP A 349 -43.63 -4.87 -15.96
CA TRP A 349 -42.54 -5.79 -16.23
C TRP A 349 -41.43 -5.70 -15.19
N SER A 350 -41.04 -4.46 -14.84
CA SER A 350 -39.91 -4.14 -13.97
C SER A 350 -38.65 -4.97 -14.31
N GLU A 351 -38.34 -5.09 -15.61
CA GLU A 351 -37.15 -5.82 -16.09
C GLU A 351 -35.96 -4.88 -16.29
N LEU A 352 -34.94 -5.01 -15.43
CA LEU A 352 -33.66 -4.31 -15.49
C LEU A 352 -32.73 -4.93 -16.55
N LEU A 353 -32.18 -4.09 -17.41
CA LEU A 353 -31.25 -4.42 -18.48
C LEU A 353 -30.01 -3.53 -18.39
N LYS A 354 -28.84 -4.07 -18.72
CA LYS A 354 -27.59 -3.32 -18.84
C LYS A 354 -27.23 -3.14 -20.30
N LEU A 355 -26.89 -1.91 -20.68
CA LEU A 355 -26.49 -1.53 -22.03
C LEU A 355 -25.02 -1.10 -22.03
N PRO A 356 -24.07 -2.01 -22.28
CA PRO A 356 -22.63 -1.70 -22.33
C PRO A 356 -22.25 -1.00 -23.65
N ILE A 357 -22.83 0.16 -23.92
CA ILE A 357 -22.64 0.90 -25.17
C ILE A 357 -21.32 1.69 -25.09
N PRO A 358 -20.40 1.56 -26.07
CA PRO A 358 -19.18 2.35 -26.14
C PRO A 358 -19.49 3.85 -26.20
N VAL A 359 -18.68 4.65 -25.51
CA VAL A 359 -18.87 6.11 -25.38
C VAL A 359 -18.90 6.81 -26.75
N ASP A 360 -18.10 6.36 -27.70
CA ASP A 360 -18.06 6.85 -29.08
C ASP A 360 -19.36 6.62 -29.86
N LYS A 361 -20.14 5.60 -29.48
CA LYS A 361 -21.42 5.25 -30.12
C LYS A 361 -22.64 5.84 -29.40
N PHE A 362 -22.45 6.56 -28.29
CA PHE A 362 -23.55 7.13 -27.53
C PHE A 362 -24.24 8.27 -28.28
N ARG A 363 -23.46 9.07 -29.02
CA ARG A 363 -23.96 10.21 -29.80
C ARG A 363 -24.77 9.74 -31.02
N GLY A 364 -26.01 10.22 -31.12
CA GLY A 364 -26.90 9.91 -32.24
C GLY A 364 -27.55 8.52 -32.17
N SER A 365 -27.23 7.71 -31.17
CA SER A 365 -27.92 6.44 -30.91
C SER A 365 -29.16 6.64 -30.03
N HIS A 366 -30.13 5.75 -30.20
CA HIS A 366 -31.38 5.76 -29.45
C HIS A 366 -31.88 4.35 -29.16
N ILE A 367 -32.74 4.22 -28.15
CA ILE A 367 -33.41 2.97 -27.83
C ILE A 367 -34.79 3.00 -28.48
N ARG A 368 -35.16 1.93 -29.17
CA ARG A 368 -36.48 1.74 -29.78
C ARG A 368 -37.21 0.59 -29.09
N PHE A 369 -38.46 0.84 -28.71
CA PHE A 369 -39.38 -0.14 -28.13
C PHE A 369 -40.52 -0.41 -29.10
N GLU A 370 -40.81 -1.67 -29.36
CA GLU A 370 -41.87 -2.12 -30.26
C GLU A 370 -42.89 -2.95 -29.49
N PHE A 371 -44.17 -2.62 -29.62
CA PHE A 371 -45.25 -3.26 -28.88
C PHE A 371 -46.01 -4.23 -29.79
N ARG A 372 -45.94 -5.52 -29.44
CA ARG A 372 -46.57 -6.61 -30.18
C ARG A 372 -47.67 -7.26 -29.38
N HIS A 373 -48.76 -7.61 -30.06
CA HIS A 373 -49.83 -8.40 -29.47
C HIS A 373 -49.60 -9.89 -29.67
N CYS A 374 -49.57 -10.63 -28.56
CA CYS A 374 -49.36 -12.07 -28.51
C CYS A 374 -50.69 -12.83 -28.54
N SER A 375 -50.97 -13.51 -29.66
CA SER A 375 -52.20 -14.27 -29.82
C SER A 375 -52.22 -15.52 -28.93
N THR A 376 -53.41 -15.89 -28.44
CA THR A 376 -53.63 -17.17 -27.77
C THR A 376 -53.87 -18.32 -28.77
N LYS A 377 -54.02 -18.02 -30.07
CA LYS A 377 -54.20 -19.02 -31.13
C LYS A 377 -52.86 -19.56 -31.64
N GLU A 378 -52.74 -20.88 -31.84
CA GLU A 378 -51.49 -21.60 -32.15
C GLU A 378 -50.75 -21.17 -33.44
N LYS A 379 -51.40 -20.51 -34.40
CA LYS A 379 -50.81 -20.02 -35.67
C LYS A 379 -50.71 -18.50 -35.78
N GLY A 380 -50.97 -17.76 -34.71
CA GLY A 380 -50.98 -16.30 -34.76
C GLY A 380 -49.56 -15.73 -34.74
N GLU A 381 -49.16 -15.01 -35.79
CA GLU A 381 -47.97 -14.14 -35.76
C GLU A 381 -48.15 -13.01 -34.75
N LYS A 382 -47.03 -12.56 -34.16
CA LYS A 382 -47.00 -11.42 -33.25
C LYS A 382 -47.30 -10.14 -34.05
N LYS A 383 -48.48 -9.54 -33.81
CA LYS A 383 -48.90 -8.33 -34.55
C LYS A 383 -48.36 -7.07 -33.87
N LEU A 384 -47.48 -6.34 -34.56
CA LEU A 384 -47.06 -4.99 -34.15
C LEU A 384 -48.26 -4.04 -34.15
N PHE A 385 -48.41 -3.23 -33.11
CA PHE A 385 -49.48 -2.24 -33.03
C PHE A 385 -49.00 -0.84 -32.64
N GLY A 386 -47.78 -0.72 -32.12
CA GLY A 386 -47.18 0.58 -31.82
C GLY A 386 -45.71 0.49 -31.48
N PHE A 387 -45.09 1.65 -31.30
CA PHE A 387 -43.69 1.78 -30.91
C PHE A 387 -43.46 3.05 -30.07
N SER A 388 -42.34 3.07 -29.36
CA SER A 388 -41.79 4.22 -28.65
C SER A 388 -40.28 4.26 -28.87
N PHE A 389 -39.63 5.39 -28.62
CA PHE A 389 -38.18 5.48 -28.64
C PHE A 389 -37.69 6.49 -27.61
N VAL A 390 -36.39 6.52 -27.35
CA VAL A 390 -35.74 7.53 -26.50
C VAL A 390 -34.28 7.73 -26.96
N PRO A 391 -33.83 8.96 -27.23
CA PRO A 391 -32.43 9.22 -27.56
C PRO A 391 -31.52 9.00 -26.35
N LEU A 392 -30.33 8.44 -26.56
CA LEU A 392 -29.36 8.22 -25.49
C LEU A 392 -28.62 9.50 -25.07
N MET A 393 -28.54 10.45 -25.99
CA MET A 393 -27.86 11.73 -25.79
C MET A 393 -28.65 12.85 -26.48
N GLN A 394 -28.78 13.98 -25.79
CA GLN A 394 -29.42 15.19 -26.27
C GLN A 394 -28.47 15.97 -27.21
N GLU A 395 -29.00 16.96 -27.93
CA GLU A 395 -28.22 17.78 -28.87
C GLU A 395 -27.11 18.59 -28.18
N ASP A 396 -27.31 18.95 -26.91
CA ASP A 396 -26.35 19.69 -26.06
C ASP A 396 -25.23 18.81 -25.47
N GLY A 397 -25.18 17.52 -25.83
CA GLY A 397 -24.17 16.58 -25.36
C GLY A 397 -24.50 15.88 -24.04
N ARG A 398 -25.63 16.19 -23.39
CA ARG A 398 -26.04 15.52 -22.15
C ARG A 398 -26.62 14.14 -22.45
N THR A 399 -26.25 13.16 -21.65
CA THR A 399 -26.87 11.82 -21.72
C THR A 399 -28.29 11.83 -21.16
N LEU A 400 -29.09 10.81 -21.51
CA LEU A 400 -30.42 10.57 -20.93
C LEU A 400 -30.37 10.71 -19.39
N PRO A 401 -31.16 11.61 -18.77
CA PRO A 401 -31.09 11.83 -17.33
C PRO A 401 -31.63 10.65 -16.53
N ASP A 402 -31.10 10.44 -15.33
CA ASP A 402 -31.55 9.38 -14.45
C ASP A 402 -32.99 9.61 -13.96
N GLY A 403 -33.73 8.52 -13.81
CA GLY A 403 -35.11 8.53 -13.33
C GLY A 403 -36.10 7.89 -14.30
N THR A 404 -37.39 8.03 -13.96
CA THR A 404 -38.48 7.43 -14.73
C THR A 404 -38.95 8.36 -15.85
N HIS A 405 -38.98 7.84 -17.07
CA HIS A 405 -39.39 8.55 -18.29
C HIS A 405 -40.74 8.03 -18.78
N GLU A 406 -41.68 8.95 -18.98
CA GLU A 406 -42.95 8.66 -19.67
C GLU A 406 -42.78 8.88 -21.18
N LEU A 407 -42.87 7.78 -21.92
CA LEU A 407 -42.73 7.72 -23.37
C LEU A 407 -44.10 7.64 -24.05
N ILE A 408 -44.22 8.34 -25.19
CA ILE A 408 -45.42 8.34 -26.02
C ILE A 408 -45.45 7.06 -26.86
N VAL A 409 -46.59 6.36 -26.85
CA VAL A 409 -46.83 5.20 -27.71
C VAL A 409 -47.44 5.68 -29.03
N HIS A 410 -46.67 5.51 -30.11
CA HIS A 410 -47.09 5.84 -31.48
C HIS A 410 -47.73 4.61 -32.14
N LYS A 411 -48.94 4.76 -32.69
CA LYS A 411 -49.64 3.66 -33.36
C LYS A 411 -48.96 3.32 -34.70
N CYS A 412 -48.82 2.03 -35.00
CA CYS A 412 -48.16 1.55 -36.22
C CYS A 412 -49.05 0.53 -36.94
N GLU A 413 -49.46 0.82 -38.17
CA GLU A 413 -50.34 -0.06 -38.96
C GLU A 413 -49.56 -1.02 -39.89
N GLU A 414 -48.31 -0.70 -40.27
CA GLU A 414 -47.43 -1.53 -41.12
C GLU A 414 -45.95 -1.45 -40.69
N ASN A 415 -45.21 -2.57 -40.76
CA ASN A 415 -43.77 -2.67 -40.39
C ASN A 415 -42.84 -1.76 -41.22
N THR A 416 -43.27 -1.35 -42.41
CA THR A 416 -42.52 -0.49 -43.36
C THR A 416 -42.21 0.89 -42.80
N ASN A 417 -43.03 1.42 -41.87
CA ASN A 417 -42.84 2.75 -41.29
C ASN A 417 -41.65 2.86 -40.31
N LEU A 418 -41.08 1.73 -39.86
CA LEU A 418 -39.98 1.71 -38.89
C LEU A 418 -38.58 1.55 -39.50
N GLN A 419 -38.48 1.33 -40.82
CA GLN A 419 -37.21 1.19 -41.53
C GLN A 419 -36.51 2.53 -41.77
N ASP A 420 -37.28 3.63 -41.90
CA ASP A 420 -36.74 4.97 -42.04
C ASP A 420 -36.69 5.68 -40.67
N THR A 421 -35.51 5.64 -40.04
CA THR A 421 -35.24 6.30 -38.74
C THR A 421 -35.40 7.81 -38.79
N THR A 422 -35.12 8.45 -39.93
CA THR A 422 -35.23 9.91 -40.05
C THR A 422 -36.67 10.41 -39.98
N ARG A 423 -37.64 9.54 -40.27
CA ARG A 423 -39.06 9.88 -40.28
C ARG A 423 -39.67 9.86 -38.88
N TYR A 424 -39.41 8.82 -38.09
CA TYR A 424 -40.02 8.72 -36.75
C TYR A 424 -39.23 9.44 -35.66
N LEU A 425 -37.91 9.69 -35.84
CA LEU A 425 -37.14 10.51 -34.89
C LEU A 425 -37.63 11.96 -34.82
N LYS A 426 -38.41 12.42 -35.81
CA LYS A 426 -39.10 13.72 -35.79
C LYS A 426 -40.33 13.73 -34.88
N PHE A 427 -40.83 12.58 -34.45
CA PHE A 427 -41.96 12.51 -33.55
C PHE A 427 -41.53 12.81 -32.10
N PRO A 428 -42.41 13.41 -31.28
CA PRO A 428 -42.12 13.60 -29.87
C PRO A 428 -42.01 12.24 -29.17
N PHE A 429 -40.95 12.04 -28.40
CA PHE A 429 -40.73 10.79 -27.67
C PHE A 429 -41.28 10.82 -26.24
N SER A 430 -41.40 12.00 -25.61
CA SER A 430 -41.94 12.17 -24.26
C SER A 430 -42.99 13.28 -24.20
N LYS A 431 -43.97 13.13 -23.30
CA LYS A 431 -45.02 14.14 -23.05
C LYS A 431 -44.48 15.45 -22.45
N VAL A 432 -43.33 15.42 -21.76
CA VAL A 432 -42.72 16.61 -21.15
C VAL A 432 -42.17 17.57 -22.21
N ILE A 433 -41.57 17.04 -23.28
CA ILE A 433 -41.03 17.83 -24.40
C ILE A 433 -42.17 18.35 -25.32
N PHE A 434 -43.29 17.63 -25.36
CA PHE A 434 -44.48 18.00 -26.15
C PHE A 434 -45.09 19.36 -25.73
N LEU A 435 -44.92 19.77 -24.47
CA LEU A 435 -45.45 21.04 -23.96
C LEU A 435 -44.57 22.26 -24.26
N GLY A 436 -43.33 22.06 -24.75
CA GLY A 436 -42.38 23.15 -25.04
C GLY A 436 -42.44 23.70 -26.48
N ASN A 437 -42.89 22.91 -27.45
CA ASN A 437 -42.95 23.31 -28.86
C ASN A 437 -44.40 23.48 -29.34
N ASN A 438 -44.91 24.71 -29.31
CA ASN A 438 -46.15 25.09 -29.99
C ASN A 438 -45.96 25.06 -31.51
N ASN A 439 -46.73 24.22 -32.23
CA ASN A 439 -47.35 24.48 -33.56
C ASN A 439 -47.73 23.23 -34.40
N GLN A 440 -48.03 22.05 -33.83
CA GLN A 440 -48.77 21.01 -34.56
C GLN A 440 -49.82 20.32 -33.69
N THR A 441 -51.10 20.48 -34.05
CA THR A 441 -52.24 19.76 -33.48
C THR A 441 -52.22 18.29 -33.92
N MET A 442 -51.46 17.45 -33.22
CA MET A 442 -51.59 16.00 -33.23
C MET A 442 -52.33 15.56 -31.96
N LYS A 443 -53.39 14.74 -32.10
CA LYS A 443 -54.15 14.18 -30.96
C LYS A 443 -53.21 13.35 -30.08
N ALA A 444 -53.02 13.76 -28.81
CA ALA A 444 -52.28 12.98 -27.82
C ALA A 444 -52.87 11.56 -27.71
N THR A 445 -52.03 10.53 -27.87
CA THR A 445 -52.46 9.14 -27.69
C THR A 445 -52.71 8.88 -26.19
N LYS A 446 -53.79 8.16 -25.87
CA LYS A 446 -54.13 7.76 -24.48
C LYS A 446 -53.21 6.67 -23.93
N GLU A 447 -52.37 6.08 -24.77
CA GLU A 447 -51.47 4.98 -24.41
C GLU A 447 -50.11 5.54 -23.96
N SER A 448 -49.49 4.92 -22.96
CA SER A 448 -48.25 5.44 -22.36
C SER A 448 -47.35 4.30 -21.88
N PHE A 449 -46.05 4.52 -21.94
CA PHE A 449 -45.04 3.52 -21.59
C PHE A 449 -43.97 4.16 -20.72
N TRP A 450 -43.58 3.49 -19.64
CA TRP A 450 -42.61 4.01 -18.68
C TRP A 450 -41.35 3.14 -18.67
N ILE A 451 -40.22 3.82 -18.69
CA ILE A 451 -38.90 3.22 -18.46
C ILE A 451 -38.21 3.97 -17.33
N THR A 452 -37.26 3.33 -16.65
CA THR A 452 -36.36 4.02 -15.71
C THR A 452 -34.93 3.89 -16.23
N SER A 453 -34.20 5.00 -16.33
CA SER A 453 -32.78 4.98 -16.66
C SER A 453 -31.91 5.29 -15.45
N PHE A 454 -30.73 4.67 -15.42
CA PHE A 454 -29.71 4.91 -14.42
C PHE A 454 -28.32 4.78 -15.08
N LEU A 455 -27.53 5.85 -15.09
CA LEU A 455 -26.22 5.90 -15.71
C LEU A 455 -25.11 5.75 -14.66
N CYS A 456 -24.30 4.71 -14.80
CA CYS A 456 -23.09 4.50 -14.01
C CYS A 456 -21.87 4.69 -14.91
N SER A 457 -21.35 5.92 -15.00
CA SER A 457 -20.28 6.28 -15.92
C SER A 457 -19.15 7.08 -15.26
N THR A 458 -17.91 6.72 -15.60
CA THR A 458 -16.70 7.49 -15.24
C THR A 458 -16.28 8.50 -16.32
N LYS A 459 -17.00 8.57 -17.45
CA LYS A 459 -16.67 9.45 -18.60
C LYS A 459 -17.82 10.34 -19.07
N LEU A 460 -19.05 9.87 -18.97
CA LEU A 460 -20.25 10.59 -19.40
C LEU A 460 -20.86 11.29 -18.20
N THR A 461 -21.17 12.57 -18.37
CA THR A 461 -21.87 13.37 -17.36
C THR A 461 -23.29 13.69 -17.81
N GLN A 462 -24.21 13.70 -16.87
CA GLN A 462 -25.56 14.24 -17.06
C GLN A 462 -25.62 15.75 -16.77
N ASN A 463 -24.60 16.29 -16.09
CA ASN A 463 -24.50 17.69 -15.68
C ASN A 463 -23.27 18.33 -16.34
N GLY A 464 -23.47 18.97 -17.50
CA GLY A 464 -22.39 19.46 -18.36
C GLY A 464 -21.59 20.66 -17.84
N ASN A 465 -22.23 21.64 -17.18
CA ASN A 465 -21.61 22.96 -16.98
C ASN A 465 -21.75 23.57 -15.57
N PHE A 466 -22.34 22.88 -14.59
CA PHE A 466 -22.76 23.56 -13.35
C PHE A 466 -21.61 24.26 -12.61
N LEU A 467 -20.45 23.61 -12.47
CA LEU A 467 -19.30 24.20 -11.77
C LEU A 467 -18.67 25.35 -12.58
N GLN A 468 -18.52 25.16 -13.90
CA GLN A 468 -17.96 26.17 -14.79
C GLN A 468 -18.86 27.41 -14.85
N ASP A 469 -20.15 27.24 -15.14
CA ASP A 469 -21.12 28.34 -15.23
C ASP A 469 -21.21 29.12 -13.90
N THR A 470 -21.15 28.42 -12.76
CA THR A 470 -21.16 29.05 -11.43
C THR A 470 -19.91 29.90 -11.21
N LEU A 471 -18.72 29.36 -11.49
CA LEU A 471 -17.46 30.08 -11.31
C LEU A 471 -17.33 31.25 -12.29
N ASP A 472 -17.69 31.07 -13.57
CA ASP A 472 -17.70 32.13 -14.57
C ASP A 472 -18.65 33.27 -14.17
N THR A 473 -19.84 32.93 -13.64
CA THR A 473 -20.78 33.93 -13.12
C THR A 473 -20.21 34.68 -11.91
N LEU A 474 -19.57 33.98 -10.98
CA LEU A 474 -18.95 34.61 -9.79
C LEU A 474 -17.84 35.60 -10.18
N PHE A 475 -16.96 35.22 -11.11
CA PHE A 475 -15.91 36.11 -11.59
C PHE A 475 -16.45 37.24 -12.47
N GLY A 476 -17.53 37.02 -13.24
CA GLY A 476 -18.24 38.09 -13.93
C GLY A 476 -18.79 39.15 -12.96
N ILE A 477 -19.37 38.73 -11.83
CA ILE A 477 -19.83 39.65 -10.77
C ILE A 477 -18.66 40.43 -10.16
N LEU A 478 -17.50 39.78 -10.00
CA LEU A 478 -16.28 40.43 -9.50
C LEU A 478 -15.81 41.53 -10.46
N ASP A 479 -15.81 41.27 -11.76
CA ASP A 479 -15.37 42.21 -12.80
C ASP A 479 -16.34 43.41 -12.94
N GLU A 480 -17.65 43.22 -12.74
CA GLU A 480 -18.63 44.32 -12.82
C GLU A 480 -18.50 45.35 -11.68
N ASN A 481 -18.34 44.88 -10.44
CA ASN A 481 -18.23 45.79 -9.28
C ASN A 481 -17.47 45.15 -8.10
N SER A 482 -16.14 45.13 -8.21
CA SER A 482 -15.26 44.54 -7.21
C SER A 482 -15.35 45.23 -5.84
N GLN A 483 -15.60 46.54 -5.80
CA GLN A 483 -15.73 47.28 -4.53
C GLN A 483 -16.93 46.84 -3.69
N LYS A 484 -18.05 46.53 -4.33
CA LYS A 484 -19.30 46.16 -3.65
C LYS A 484 -19.41 44.66 -3.39
N TYR A 485 -18.96 43.83 -4.33
CA TYR A 485 -19.18 42.38 -4.29
C TYR A 485 -17.91 41.56 -4.01
N GLY A 486 -16.71 42.16 -4.03
CA GLY A 486 -15.44 41.44 -3.94
C GLY A 486 -15.32 40.50 -2.74
N SER A 487 -15.69 40.95 -1.54
CA SER A 487 -15.65 40.10 -0.34
C SER A 487 -16.65 38.94 -0.42
N LYS A 488 -17.86 39.18 -0.93
CA LYS A 488 -18.91 38.16 -1.03
C LYS A 488 -18.58 37.09 -2.08
N VAL A 489 -18.01 37.50 -3.20
CA VAL A 489 -17.54 36.57 -4.23
C VAL A 489 -16.39 35.72 -3.66
N PHE A 490 -15.45 36.33 -2.95
CA PHE A 490 -14.36 35.63 -2.29
C PHE A 490 -14.87 34.58 -1.28
N ASP A 491 -15.80 34.96 -0.40
CA ASP A 491 -16.40 34.03 0.57
C ASP A 491 -17.13 32.86 -0.11
N SER A 492 -17.82 33.14 -1.22
CA SER A 492 -18.48 32.10 -2.04
C SER A 492 -17.47 31.15 -2.67
N LEU A 493 -16.34 31.68 -3.17
CA LEU A 493 -15.25 30.87 -3.73
C LEU A 493 -14.61 29.98 -2.66
N VAL A 494 -14.35 30.52 -1.46
CA VAL A 494 -13.81 29.76 -0.31
C VAL A 494 -14.73 28.60 0.05
N HIS A 495 -16.04 28.85 0.11
CA HIS A 495 -17.03 27.82 0.39
C HIS A 495 -17.03 26.71 -0.67
N ILE A 496 -17.02 27.06 -1.96
CA ILE A 496 -16.97 26.10 -3.07
C ILE A 496 -15.67 25.27 -3.03
N ILE A 497 -14.53 25.92 -2.81
CA ILE A 497 -13.22 25.26 -2.72
C ILE A 497 -13.22 24.25 -1.57
N ASN A 498 -13.66 24.67 -0.37
CA ASN A 498 -13.67 23.80 0.80
C ASN A 498 -14.65 22.63 0.65
N LEU A 499 -15.79 22.83 -0.03
CA LEU A 499 -16.72 21.76 -0.38
C LEU A 499 -16.07 20.72 -1.30
N LEU A 500 -15.34 21.17 -2.34
CA LEU A 500 -14.69 20.28 -3.31
C LEU A 500 -13.42 19.62 -2.77
N GLN A 501 -12.81 20.18 -1.72
CA GLN A 501 -11.69 19.57 -1.02
C GLN A 501 -12.10 18.48 -0.01
N ASP A 502 -13.39 18.34 0.32
CA ASP A 502 -13.90 17.26 1.18
C ASP A 502 -13.60 15.88 0.54
N SER A 503 -13.29 14.88 1.37
CA SER A 503 -12.94 13.53 0.90
C SER A 503 -14.04 12.90 0.04
N LYS A 504 -15.30 13.30 0.24
CA LYS A 504 -16.45 12.89 -0.57
C LYS A 504 -16.39 13.37 -2.02
N PHE A 505 -15.68 14.47 -2.30
CA PHE A 505 -15.64 15.12 -3.62
C PHE A 505 -14.25 15.15 -4.25
N HIS A 506 -13.31 14.32 -3.77
CA HIS A 506 -11.92 14.31 -4.22
C HIS A 506 -11.76 14.15 -5.76
N HIS A 507 -12.67 13.44 -6.42
CA HIS A 507 -12.69 13.25 -7.88
C HIS A 507 -12.98 14.53 -8.68
N PHE A 508 -13.46 15.59 -8.04
CA PHE A 508 -13.69 16.89 -8.68
C PHE A 508 -12.45 17.80 -8.67
N LYS A 509 -11.37 17.45 -7.94
CA LYS A 509 -10.12 18.22 -7.97
C LYS A 509 -9.55 18.40 -9.39
N PRO A 510 -9.44 17.34 -10.22
CA PRO A 510 -8.98 17.49 -11.60
C PRO A 510 -9.91 18.39 -12.45
N VAL A 511 -11.22 18.41 -12.16
CA VAL A 511 -12.18 19.27 -12.87
C VAL A 511 -11.93 20.74 -12.53
N MET A 512 -11.70 21.05 -11.25
CA MET A 512 -11.35 22.40 -10.81
C MET A 512 -9.99 22.84 -11.35
N ASP A 513 -8.99 21.95 -11.33
CA ASP A 513 -7.66 22.23 -11.92
C ASP A 513 -7.77 22.49 -13.43
N THR A 514 -8.56 21.68 -14.16
CA THR A 514 -8.82 21.88 -15.60
C THR A 514 -9.53 23.21 -15.87
N TYR A 515 -10.51 23.59 -15.04
CA TYR A 515 -11.17 24.88 -15.14
C TYR A 515 -10.18 26.04 -14.99
N ILE A 516 -9.36 26.02 -13.92
CA ILE A 516 -8.35 27.05 -13.69
C ILE A 516 -7.37 27.14 -14.87
N GLU A 517 -6.85 26.01 -15.33
CA GLU A 517 -5.82 26.00 -16.37
C GLU A 517 -6.35 26.34 -17.77
N SER A 518 -7.56 25.88 -18.12
CA SER A 518 -8.05 25.90 -19.51
C SER A 518 -9.26 26.80 -19.77
N HIS A 519 -10.06 27.14 -18.76
CA HIS A 519 -11.34 27.83 -18.94
C HIS A 519 -11.44 29.19 -18.24
N PHE A 520 -10.74 29.37 -17.12
CA PHE A 520 -10.75 30.60 -16.35
C PHE A 520 -10.23 31.79 -17.18
N ALA A 521 -11.01 32.87 -17.24
CA ALA A 521 -10.74 34.04 -18.08
C ALA A 521 -10.55 35.36 -17.30
N GLY A 522 -10.58 35.33 -15.96
CA GLY A 522 -10.51 36.53 -15.12
C GLY A 522 -9.10 37.10 -14.99
N ALA A 523 -8.65 37.91 -15.95
CA ALA A 523 -7.29 38.47 -15.97
C ALA A 523 -7.00 39.52 -14.87
N LEU A 524 -8.02 40.22 -14.36
CA LEU A 524 -7.85 41.27 -13.34
C LEU A 524 -8.14 40.78 -11.91
N ALA A 525 -8.70 39.58 -11.76
CA ALA A 525 -9.15 39.02 -10.49
C ALA A 525 -8.04 38.94 -9.43
N TYR A 526 -6.77 38.75 -9.81
CA TYR A 526 -5.64 38.63 -8.88
C TYR A 526 -5.55 39.81 -7.90
N ARG A 527 -5.88 41.04 -8.32
CA ARG A 527 -5.77 42.25 -7.49
C ARG A 527 -6.74 42.19 -6.31
N ASP A 528 -7.99 41.85 -6.60
CA ASP A 528 -9.03 41.76 -5.59
C ASP A 528 -8.83 40.52 -4.70
N LEU A 529 -8.43 39.39 -5.27
CA LEU A 529 -8.15 38.16 -4.51
C LEU A 529 -6.99 38.37 -3.51
N ILE A 530 -5.87 38.99 -3.92
CA ILE A 530 -4.76 39.30 -3.00
C ILE A 530 -5.21 40.27 -1.91
N LYS A 531 -5.93 41.34 -2.29
CA LYS A 531 -6.40 42.36 -1.35
C LYS A 531 -7.34 41.79 -0.28
N VAL A 532 -8.31 40.96 -0.68
CA VAL A 532 -9.27 40.35 0.26
C VAL A 532 -8.59 39.30 1.12
N LEU A 533 -7.70 38.46 0.54
CA LEU A 533 -6.91 37.49 1.31
C LEU A 533 -6.04 38.18 2.37
N LYS A 534 -5.34 39.27 2.00
CA LYS A 534 -4.55 40.07 2.93
C LYS A 534 -5.41 40.62 4.07
N TRP A 535 -6.58 41.16 3.74
CA TRP A 535 -7.50 41.70 4.73
C TRP A 535 -7.95 40.66 5.78
N TYR A 536 -8.16 39.40 5.36
CA TYR A 536 -8.45 38.31 6.29
C TYR A 536 -7.24 37.94 7.17
N VAL A 537 -6.04 37.89 6.60
CA VAL A 537 -4.80 37.56 7.34
C VAL A 537 -4.47 38.64 8.37
N ASP A 538 -4.61 39.93 8.03
CA ASP A 538 -4.33 41.06 8.94
C ASP A 538 -5.24 41.05 10.19
N ARG A 539 -6.44 40.43 10.09
CA ARG A 539 -7.48 40.45 11.13
C ARG A 539 -7.63 39.13 11.87
N ILE A 540 -6.68 38.21 11.74
CA ILE A 540 -6.71 36.88 12.35
C ILE A 540 -6.75 36.87 13.88
N THR A 541 -6.32 37.96 14.51
CA THR A 541 -6.37 38.17 15.95
C THR A 541 -7.75 38.61 16.45
N GLU A 542 -8.68 38.95 15.56
CA GLU A 542 -10.06 39.32 15.91
C GLU A 542 -10.90 38.06 16.21
N ALA A 543 -11.30 37.87 17.47
CA ALA A 543 -11.95 36.65 17.95
C ALA A 543 -13.28 36.31 17.24
N GLU A 544 -14.04 37.31 16.80
CA GLU A 544 -15.39 37.10 16.22
C GLU A 544 -15.40 36.42 14.84
N ARG A 545 -14.25 36.35 14.14
CA ARG A 545 -14.16 35.85 12.75
C ARG A 545 -13.22 34.65 12.57
N GLN A 546 -12.73 34.07 13.66
CA GLN A 546 -11.67 33.06 13.57
C GLN A 546 -12.05 31.80 12.79
N GLU A 547 -13.28 31.30 12.93
CA GLU A 547 -13.76 30.11 12.20
C GLU A 547 -13.76 30.34 10.68
N HIS A 548 -14.30 31.48 10.23
CA HIS A 548 -14.30 31.84 8.81
C HIS A 548 -12.88 32.06 8.26
N ILE A 549 -12.00 32.68 9.05
CA ILE A 549 -10.60 32.87 8.66
C ILE A 549 -9.89 31.52 8.49
N GLN A 550 -10.18 30.53 9.34
CA GLN A 550 -9.66 29.16 9.17
C GLN A 550 -10.15 28.52 7.86
N GLU A 551 -11.41 28.73 7.47
CA GLU A 551 -11.92 28.27 6.17
C GLU A 551 -11.17 28.93 5.00
N VAL A 552 -10.86 30.22 5.09
CA VAL A 552 -10.05 30.94 4.09
C VAL A 552 -8.63 30.36 3.99
N LEU A 553 -7.97 30.14 5.13
CA LEU A 553 -6.61 29.57 5.17
C LEU A 553 -6.57 28.13 4.63
N LYS A 554 -7.63 27.35 4.82
CA LYS A 554 -7.76 26.00 4.25
C LYS A 554 -7.84 26.04 2.72
N ALA A 555 -8.56 27.02 2.17
CA ALA A 555 -8.74 27.21 0.73
C ALA A 555 -7.52 27.84 0.02
N GLN A 556 -6.46 28.21 0.73
CA GLN A 556 -5.37 29.03 0.19
C GLN A 556 -4.67 28.44 -1.04
N GLU A 557 -4.54 27.11 -1.14
CA GLU A 557 -3.92 26.45 -2.30
C GLU A 557 -4.60 26.88 -3.61
N TYR A 558 -5.94 26.74 -3.69
CA TYR A 558 -6.68 27.09 -4.88
C TYR A 558 -6.80 28.60 -5.07
N ILE A 559 -6.83 29.38 -3.99
CA ILE A 559 -6.79 30.85 -4.10
C ILE A 559 -5.49 31.29 -4.77
N PHE A 560 -4.34 30.73 -4.38
CA PHE A 560 -3.07 31.01 -5.06
C PHE A 560 -3.05 30.52 -6.51
N LYS A 561 -3.67 29.37 -6.83
CA LYS A 561 -3.85 28.93 -8.23
C LYS A 561 -4.61 29.96 -9.07
N TYR A 562 -5.72 30.51 -8.55
CA TYR A 562 -6.47 31.58 -9.23
C TYR A 562 -5.66 32.87 -9.38
N ILE A 563 -4.96 33.31 -8.33
CA ILE A 563 -4.10 34.51 -8.37
C ILE A 563 -3.01 34.36 -9.45
N VAL A 564 -2.32 33.23 -9.45
CA VAL A 564 -1.22 32.95 -10.40
C VAL A 564 -1.74 32.88 -11.83
N GLN A 565 -2.83 32.14 -12.06
CA GLN A 565 -3.41 32.02 -13.40
C GLN A 565 -3.95 33.37 -13.92
N SER A 566 -4.64 34.12 -13.07
CA SER A 566 -5.13 35.47 -13.39
C SER A 566 -3.97 36.39 -13.80
N ARG A 567 -2.84 36.37 -13.06
CA ARG A 567 -1.64 37.12 -13.41
C ARG A 567 -1.00 36.67 -14.73
N ARG A 568 -0.96 35.36 -15.01
CA ARG A 568 -0.45 34.84 -16.30
C ARG A 568 -1.29 35.35 -17.46
N LEU A 569 -2.62 35.30 -17.35
CA LEU A 569 -3.53 35.83 -18.37
C LEU A 569 -3.35 37.33 -18.59
N PHE A 570 -3.20 38.11 -17.52
CA PHE A 570 -2.92 39.54 -17.64
C PHE A 570 -1.57 39.83 -18.31
N SER A 571 -0.53 39.09 -17.93
CA SER A 571 0.81 39.24 -18.51
C SER A 571 0.79 38.93 -20.02
N LEU A 572 0.09 37.88 -20.42
CA LEU A 572 -0.11 37.52 -21.83
C LEU A 572 -0.88 38.61 -22.61
N ALA A 573 -1.89 39.22 -22.00
CA ALA A 573 -2.69 40.26 -22.64
C ALA A 573 -1.98 41.62 -22.75
N THR A 574 -1.09 41.95 -21.80
CA THR A 574 -0.47 43.29 -21.68
C THR A 574 1.01 43.34 -21.99
N GLY A 575 1.66 42.19 -22.25
CA GLY A 575 3.10 42.11 -22.46
C GLY A 575 3.91 42.32 -21.17
N GLY A 576 3.39 41.87 -20.03
CA GLY A 576 4.11 41.90 -18.75
C GLY A 576 4.04 43.20 -17.94
N GLN A 577 3.09 44.10 -18.23
CA GLN A 577 2.95 45.33 -17.45
C GLN A 577 2.63 45.06 -15.97
N ASN A 578 3.00 46.03 -15.10
CA ASN A 578 2.76 46.02 -13.65
C ASN A 578 3.33 44.79 -12.91
N GLU A 579 4.46 44.25 -13.38
CA GLU A 579 5.12 43.12 -12.71
C GLU A 579 5.61 43.49 -11.31
N GLU A 580 6.25 44.66 -11.16
CA GLU A 580 6.74 45.13 -9.87
C GLU A 580 5.61 45.35 -8.86
N GLU A 581 4.49 45.97 -9.28
CA GLU A 581 3.31 46.16 -8.42
C GLU A 581 2.77 44.81 -7.93
N PHE A 582 2.66 43.81 -8.81
CA PHE A 582 2.25 42.46 -8.43
C PHE A 582 3.21 41.82 -7.43
N ARG A 583 4.53 41.94 -7.66
CA ARG A 583 5.57 41.43 -6.75
C ARG A 583 5.45 42.08 -5.38
N CYS A 584 5.28 43.41 -5.30
CA CYS A 584 5.03 44.12 -4.06
C CYS A 584 3.77 43.61 -3.34
N CYS A 585 2.65 43.42 -4.04
CA CYS A 585 1.42 42.91 -3.42
C CYS A 585 1.58 41.51 -2.80
N ILE A 586 2.30 40.60 -3.46
CA ILE A 586 2.60 39.27 -2.92
C ILE A 586 3.53 39.36 -1.71
N GLN A 587 4.56 40.21 -1.77
CA GLN A 587 5.46 40.43 -0.64
C GLN A 587 4.72 41.01 0.58
N GLU A 588 3.85 42.01 0.39
CA GLU A 588 3.03 42.59 1.46
C GLU A 588 2.08 41.55 2.09
N LEU A 589 1.47 40.69 1.27
CA LEU A 589 0.65 39.58 1.77
C LEU A 589 1.50 38.63 2.63
N LEU A 590 2.68 38.23 2.16
CA LEU A 590 3.57 37.32 2.91
C LEU A 590 4.13 37.98 4.17
N MET A 591 4.38 39.28 4.17
CA MET A 591 4.73 40.02 5.39
C MET A 591 3.59 40.00 6.41
N SER A 592 2.35 40.08 5.94
CA SER A 592 1.16 39.95 6.80
C SER A 592 1.06 38.53 7.39
N VAL A 593 1.33 37.50 6.58
CA VAL A 593 1.42 36.10 7.03
C VAL A 593 2.54 35.91 8.05
N ARG A 594 3.72 36.50 7.83
CA ARG A 594 4.86 36.43 8.79
C ARG A 594 4.50 37.03 10.13
N PHE A 595 3.90 38.22 10.12
CA PHE A 595 3.43 38.87 11.34
C PHE A 595 2.40 38.01 12.08
N PHE A 596 1.50 37.35 11.36
CA PHE A 596 0.56 36.37 11.92
C PHE A 596 1.26 35.17 12.55
N LEU A 597 2.23 34.56 11.84
CA LEU A 597 2.96 33.40 12.33
C LEU A 597 3.84 33.73 13.54
N SER A 598 4.38 34.95 13.64
CA SER A 598 5.21 35.38 14.75
C SER A 598 4.44 35.69 16.03
N GLN A 599 3.11 35.74 16.00
CA GLN A 599 2.32 36.03 17.20
C GLN A 599 2.39 34.87 18.21
N GLU A 600 2.62 35.22 19.48
CA GLU A 600 2.61 34.27 20.59
C GLU A 600 1.17 33.99 21.06
N SER A 601 0.81 32.70 21.16
CA SER A 601 -0.47 32.29 21.74
C SER A 601 -0.41 32.43 23.27
N LYS A 602 -0.99 33.50 23.82
CA LYS A 602 -1.22 33.64 25.27
C LYS A 602 -2.47 32.85 25.70
N GLY A 603 -2.45 31.52 25.49
CA GLY A 603 -3.50 30.61 25.97
C GLY A 603 -4.77 30.48 25.11
N THR A 604 -4.87 31.16 23.96
CA THR A 604 -5.98 30.99 23.00
C THR A 604 -5.66 29.90 21.98
N GLY A 605 -6.22 28.70 22.15
CA GLY A 605 -6.04 27.57 21.23
C GLY A 605 -6.43 27.88 19.77
N ALA A 606 -7.31 28.85 19.53
CA ALA A 606 -7.78 29.21 18.19
C ALA A 606 -6.71 29.87 17.29
N LEU A 607 -5.76 30.62 17.86
CA LEU A 607 -4.64 31.18 17.07
C LEU A 607 -3.70 30.05 16.61
N SER A 608 -3.34 29.15 17.53
CA SER A 608 -2.51 27.97 17.24
C SER A 608 -3.17 27.05 16.21
N GLN A 609 -4.50 26.86 16.29
CA GLN A 609 -5.26 26.12 15.28
C GLN A 609 -5.20 26.79 13.90
N SER A 610 -5.31 28.12 13.84
CA SER A 610 -5.22 28.85 12.56
C SER A 610 -3.82 28.75 11.95
N GLN A 611 -2.77 28.85 12.78
CA GLN A 611 -1.37 28.62 12.36
C GLN A 611 -1.19 27.21 11.82
N ALA A 612 -1.75 26.20 12.49
CA ALA A 612 -1.75 24.81 12.06
C ALA A 612 -2.44 24.62 10.69
N VAL A 613 -3.64 25.20 10.50
CA VAL A 613 -4.38 25.12 9.22
C VAL A 613 -3.55 25.72 8.09
N PHE A 614 -2.96 26.91 8.29
CA PHE A 614 -2.08 27.53 7.28
C PHE A 614 -0.89 26.64 6.93
N LEU A 615 -0.14 26.16 7.93
CA LEU A 615 1.06 25.34 7.69
C LEU A 615 0.74 24.01 6.98
N SER A 616 -0.46 23.46 7.19
CA SER A 616 -0.87 22.20 6.57
C SER A 616 -0.98 22.27 5.03
N SER A 617 -1.35 23.43 4.49
CA SER A 617 -1.59 23.68 3.07
C SER A 617 -0.53 24.57 2.40
N PHE A 618 0.30 25.28 3.17
CA PHE A 618 1.33 26.17 2.65
C PHE A 618 2.30 25.52 1.63
N PRO A 619 2.79 24.28 1.82
CA PRO A 619 3.69 23.65 0.84
C PRO A 619 3.11 23.46 -0.56
N ALA A 620 1.78 23.41 -0.70
CA ALA A 620 1.12 23.31 -2.01
C ALA A 620 1.20 24.61 -2.82
N VAL A 621 1.49 25.74 -2.17
CA VAL A 621 1.63 27.06 -2.80
C VAL A 621 2.96 27.19 -3.54
N TYR A 622 4.00 26.41 -3.17
CA TYR A 622 5.35 26.55 -3.73
C TYR A 622 5.38 26.33 -5.25
N SER A 623 4.67 25.30 -5.74
CA SER A 623 4.61 25.00 -7.17
C SER A 623 3.89 26.08 -7.98
N GLU A 624 2.96 26.80 -7.35
CA GLU A 624 2.25 27.91 -7.99
C GLU A 624 3.13 29.17 -8.06
N LEU A 625 3.86 29.49 -6.99
CA LEU A 625 4.79 30.61 -6.99
C LEU A 625 5.96 30.40 -7.97
N LEU A 626 6.45 29.17 -8.11
CA LEU A 626 7.49 28.80 -9.07
C LEU A 626 7.08 29.02 -10.54
N LYS A 627 5.79 29.23 -10.85
CA LYS A 627 5.33 29.59 -12.20
C LYS A 627 5.57 31.07 -12.54
N LEU A 628 5.84 31.92 -11.54
CA LEU A 628 5.98 33.38 -11.70
C LEU A 628 7.29 33.95 -11.16
N PHE A 629 7.87 33.33 -10.13
CA PHE A 629 9.07 33.80 -9.44
C PHE A 629 10.25 32.85 -9.63
N ASP A 630 11.46 33.37 -9.50
CA ASP A 630 12.66 32.56 -9.57
C ASP A 630 12.77 31.62 -8.36
N VAL A 631 13.43 30.48 -8.55
CA VAL A 631 13.60 29.44 -7.53
C VAL A 631 14.21 30.00 -6.23
N ARG A 632 15.17 30.93 -6.34
CA ARG A 632 15.81 31.59 -5.19
C ARG A 632 14.87 32.55 -4.47
N GLU A 633 14.02 33.28 -5.20
CA GLU A 633 13.05 34.19 -4.60
C GLU A 633 12.01 33.40 -3.79
N VAL A 634 11.46 32.34 -4.38
CA VAL A 634 10.51 31.46 -3.66
C VAL A 634 11.17 30.82 -2.44
N ALA A 635 12.43 30.40 -2.56
CA ALA A 635 13.18 29.84 -1.43
C ALA A 635 13.37 30.85 -0.29
N ASN A 636 13.73 32.10 -0.56
CA ASN A 636 13.85 33.16 0.45
C ASN A 636 12.49 33.47 1.10
N LEU A 637 11.42 33.54 0.30
CA LEU A 637 10.06 33.76 0.82
C LEU A 637 9.64 32.65 1.79
N VAL A 638 9.87 31.39 1.42
CA VAL A 638 9.60 30.22 2.27
C VAL A 638 10.51 30.21 3.49
N GLN A 639 11.81 30.52 3.33
CA GLN A 639 12.79 30.59 4.40
C GLN A 639 12.34 31.54 5.50
N ASP A 640 12.08 32.82 5.20
CA ASP A 640 11.69 33.74 6.28
C ASP A 640 10.23 33.57 6.73
N THR A 641 9.35 32.91 5.96
CA THR A 641 8.02 32.51 6.47
C THR A 641 8.14 31.40 7.52
N LEU A 642 8.92 30.36 7.25
CA LEU A 642 9.18 29.26 8.19
C LEU A 642 10.08 29.69 9.37
N GLY A 643 10.96 30.67 9.14
CA GLY A 643 11.80 31.29 10.18
C GLY A 643 11.03 32.22 11.12
N SER A 644 9.85 32.71 10.72
CA SER A 644 9.00 33.58 11.56
C SER A 644 8.24 32.81 12.64
N LEU A 645 8.29 31.48 12.65
CA LEU A 645 7.59 30.66 13.63
C LEU A 645 8.26 30.74 15.03
N PRO A 646 7.50 30.98 16.11
CA PRO A 646 8.06 31.06 17.46
C PRO A 646 8.79 29.77 17.88
N THR A 647 9.97 29.95 18.46
CA THR A 647 10.92 28.89 18.87
C THR A 647 10.67 28.36 20.29
N ILE A 648 9.72 28.92 21.07
CA ILE A 648 9.65 28.75 22.53
C ILE A 648 8.65 27.67 23.03
N MET A 649 9.22 26.57 23.50
CA MET A 649 9.00 25.66 24.67
C MET A 649 7.65 25.41 25.40
N HIS A 650 6.51 26.03 25.11
CA HIS A 650 5.23 25.67 25.77
C HIS A 650 4.00 25.82 24.86
N VAL A 651 4.11 25.38 23.61
CA VAL A 651 2.96 25.37 22.68
C VAL A 651 2.38 23.96 22.57
N ASP A 652 1.05 23.91 22.50
CA ASP A 652 0.21 22.76 22.14
C ASP A 652 0.96 21.77 21.21
N ASP A 653 1.14 20.52 21.68
CA ASP A 653 1.91 19.48 20.98
C ASP A 653 1.41 19.26 19.54
N SER A 654 0.13 19.57 19.27
CA SER A 654 -0.47 19.50 17.94
C SER A 654 0.15 20.47 16.93
N LEU A 655 0.47 21.72 17.30
CA LEU A 655 1.07 22.68 16.39
C LEU A 655 2.51 22.30 16.05
N GLN A 656 3.27 21.80 17.03
CA GLN A 656 4.65 21.36 16.82
C GLN A 656 4.72 20.19 15.83
N ALA A 657 3.80 19.23 15.93
CA ALA A 657 3.70 18.15 14.94
C ALA A 657 3.41 18.69 13.53
N ILE A 658 2.50 19.66 13.40
CA ILE A 658 2.14 20.24 12.10
C ILE A 658 3.27 21.10 11.51
N LYS A 659 4.03 21.83 12.35
CA LYS A 659 5.25 22.53 11.93
C LYS A 659 6.23 21.56 11.30
N LEU A 660 6.54 20.46 12.01
CA LEU A 660 7.46 19.44 11.51
C LEU A 660 6.94 18.77 10.23
N GLN A 661 5.62 18.54 10.14
CA GLN A 661 4.98 18.05 8.92
C GLN A 661 5.15 19.01 7.74
N CYS A 662 5.02 20.33 7.95
CA CYS A 662 5.24 21.35 6.94
C CYS A 662 6.71 21.38 6.48
N ILE A 663 7.67 21.27 7.41
CA ILE A 663 9.09 21.12 7.07
C ILE A 663 9.32 19.87 6.22
N GLY A 664 8.72 18.73 6.58
CA GLY A 664 8.83 17.52 5.79
C GLY A 664 8.25 17.63 4.39
N LYS A 665 7.07 18.24 4.23
CA LYS A 665 6.50 18.54 2.91
C LYS A 665 7.37 19.51 2.10
N THR A 666 8.07 20.43 2.76
CA THR A 666 9.01 21.35 2.10
C THR A 666 10.19 20.58 1.52
N VAL A 667 10.79 19.66 2.29
CA VAL A 667 11.88 18.79 1.81
C VAL A 667 11.41 17.84 0.69
N GLU A 668 10.14 17.42 0.70
CA GLU A 668 9.54 16.57 -0.34
C GLU A 668 9.14 17.35 -1.61
N SER A 669 9.18 18.69 -1.58
CA SER A 669 8.71 19.54 -2.69
C SER A 669 9.73 19.69 -3.82
N GLN A 670 9.26 20.12 -5.01
CA GLN A 670 10.13 20.47 -6.13
C GLN A 670 11.10 21.60 -5.79
N LEU A 671 10.70 22.51 -4.89
CA LEU A 671 11.54 23.62 -4.43
C LEU A 671 12.83 23.12 -3.80
N TYR A 672 12.79 22.07 -2.97
CA TYR A 672 13.99 21.57 -2.27
C TYR A 672 14.86 20.62 -3.12
N THR A 673 14.33 20.17 -4.27
CA THR A 673 15.07 19.32 -5.22
C THR A 673 16.19 20.11 -5.91
N ASN A 674 15.99 21.40 -6.17
CA ASN A 674 16.98 22.28 -6.78
C ASN A 674 18.10 22.64 -5.75
N PRO A 675 19.40 22.51 -6.10
CA PRO A 675 20.52 22.83 -5.20
C PRO A 675 20.55 24.29 -4.70
N ASP A 676 20.22 25.27 -5.55
CA ASP A 676 20.29 26.70 -5.20
C ASP A 676 19.30 27.09 -4.09
N SER A 677 18.07 26.58 -4.17
CA SER A 677 17.06 26.76 -3.13
C SER A 677 17.34 25.90 -1.91
N ARG A 678 17.92 24.71 -2.09
CA ARG A 678 18.29 23.84 -0.97
C ARG A 678 19.30 24.51 -0.06
N TYR A 679 20.30 25.19 -0.60
CA TYR A 679 21.28 25.95 0.17
C TYR A 679 20.61 26.99 1.10
N ILE A 680 19.57 27.66 0.62
CA ILE A 680 18.79 28.65 1.38
C ILE A 680 17.91 27.98 2.45
N LEU A 681 17.26 26.86 2.11
CA LEU A 681 16.27 26.20 2.97
C LEU A 681 16.88 25.25 4.00
N LEU A 682 18.04 24.65 3.73
CA LEU A 682 18.69 23.65 4.58
C LEU A 682 18.92 24.17 6.02
N PRO A 683 19.45 25.38 6.26
CA PRO A 683 19.63 25.89 7.62
C PRO A 683 18.33 25.93 8.44
N VAL A 684 17.21 26.33 7.82
CA VAL A 684 15.90 26.39 8.49
C VAL A 684 15.37 24.98 8.79
N VAL A 685 15.52 24.05 7.85
CA VAL A 685 15.15 22.64 8.06
C VAL A 685 15.93 22.05 9.23
N LEU A 686 17.25 22.26 9.26
CA LEU A 686 18.12 21.74 10.31
C LEU A 686 17.85 22.38 11.67
N HIS A 687 17.54 23.68 11.71
CA HIS A 687 17.15 24.36 12.94
C HIS A 687 15.91 23.73 13.59
N HIS A 688 14.85 23.50 12.81
CA HIS A 688 13.64 22.85 13.33
C HIS A 688 13.91 21.39 13.74
N LEU A 689 14.66 20.63 12.94
CA LEU A 689 15.06 19.26 13.32
C LEU A 689 15.86 19.23 14.62
N HIS A 690 16.79 20.16 14.81
CA HIS A 690 17.59 20.26 16.03
C HIS A 690 16.69 20.44 17.26
N ILE A 691 15.73 21.36 17.21
CA ILE A 691 14.79 21.61 18.31
C ILE A 691 13.97 20.37 18.64
N HIS A 692 13.40 19.72 17.61
CA HIS A 692 12.56 18.54 17.81
C HIS A 692 13.34 17.32 18.34
N LEU A 693 14.57 17.12 17.86
CA LEU A 693 15.47 16.08 18.37
C LEU A 693 15.86 16.37 19.83
N GLN A 694 16.17 17.62 20.14
CA GLN A 694 16.51 18.05 21.51
C GLN A 694 15.34 17.87 22.49
N GLU A 695 14.10 18.07 22.05
CA GLU A 695 12.90 17.82 22.87
C GLU A 695 12.42 16.36 22.83
N GLN A 696 13.06 15.49 22.05
CA GLN A 696 12.62 14.12 21.78
C GLN A 696 11.17 14.01 21.24
N LYS A 697 10.72 15.01 20.48
CA LYS A 697 9.35 15.07 19.94
C LYS A 697 9.32 14.62 18.48
N ASP A 698 8.38 13.71 18.19
CA ASP A 698 8.13 13.16 16.84
C ASP A 698 9.42 12.77 16.09
N LEU A 699 10.20 11.91 16.76
CA LEU A 699 11.47 11.38 16.25
C LEU A 699 11.31 10.62 14.92
N ILE A 700 10.13 10.03 14.68
CA ILE A 700 9.82 9.32 13.45
C ILE A 700 9.77 10.29 12.27
N MET A 701 9.07 11.43 12.44
CA MET A 701 9.04 12.44 11.40
C MET A 701 10.42 13.09 11.20
N CYS A 702 11.17 13.35 12.27
CA CYS A 702 12.57 13.83 12.17
C CYS A 702 13.43 12.88 11.33
N ALA A 703 13.37 11.57 11.61
CA ALA A 703 14.08 10.56 10.85
C ALA A 703 13.64 10.51 9.38
N ARG A 704 12.34 10.66 9.09
CA ARG A 704 11.81 10.73 7.72
C ARG A 704 12.36 11.92 6.95
N ILE A 705 12.39 13.11 7.57
CA ILE A 705 12.89 14.34 6.96
C ILE A 705 14.38 14.20 6.65
N LEU A 706 15.19 13.82 7.65
CA LEU A 706 16.62 13.56 7.47
C LEU A 706 16.89 12.54 6.37
N SER A 707 16.08 11.49 6.35
CA SER A 707 16.16 10.46 5.33
C SER A 707 15.89 11.00 3.93
N ASN A 708 14.94 11.93 3.74
CA ASN A 708 14.71 12.61 2.45
C ASN A 708 15.87 13.55 2.08
N VAL A 709 16.41 14.30 3.05
CA VAL A 709 17.59 15.17 2.82
C VAL A 709 18.78 14.34 2.33
N PHE A 710 19.14 13.26 3.02
CA PHE A 710 20.25 12.39 2.62
C PHE A 710 20.04 11.71 1.27
N CYS A 711 18.80 11.32 0.93
CA CYS A 711 18.48 10.79 -0.40
C CYS A 711 18.79 11.81 -1.52
N LEU A 712 18.43 13.07 -1.32
CA LEU A 712 18.65 14.13 -2.31
C LEU A 712 20.13 14.49 -2.46
N ILE A 713 20.87 14.51 -1.34
CA ILE A 713 22.32 14.74 -1.34
C ILE A 713 23.04 13.63 -2.12
N LYS A 714 22.70 12.36 -1.86
CA LYS A 714 23.30 11.22 -2.57
C LYS A 714 22.99 11.24 -4.07
N LYS A 715 21.80 11.69 -4.47
CA LYS A 715 21.44 11.82 -5.89
C LYS A 715 22.27 12.88 -6.64
N ASN A 716 22.73 13.90 -5.94
CA ASN A 716 23.51 15.01 -6.49
C ASN A 716 25.03 14.88 -6.25
N SER A 717 25.53 13.70 -5.87
CA SER A 717 26.90 13.47 -5.34
C SER A 717 28.07 13.79 -6.29
N SER A 718 27.81 14.25 -7.52
CA SER A 718 28.84 14.65 -8.50
C SER A 718 29.30 16.11 -8.36
N GLU A 719 28.71 16.89 -7.47
CA GLU A 719 28.97 18.34 -7.35
C GLU A 719 29.74 18.70 -6.06
N LYS A 720 30.64 19.70 -6.15
CA LYS A 720 31.39 20.24 -4.99
C LYS A 720 30.48 20.81 -3.88
N SER A 721 29.27 21.25 -4.24
CA SER A 721 28.23 21.75 -3.33
C SER A 721 27.82 20.75 -2.24
N VAL A 722 27.99 19.45 -2.51
CA VAL A 722 27.61 18.38 -1.57
C VAL A 722 28.43 18.39 -0.29
N LEU A 723 29.72 18.77 -0.35
CA LEU A 723 30.56 18.85 0.85
C LEU A 723 30.11 19.97 1.79
N GLU A 724 29.75 21.13 1.24
CA GLU A 724 29.24 22.27 2.04
C GLU A 724 27.90 21.92 2.71
N GLU A 725 27.00 21.22 2.00
CA GLU A 725 25.74 20.73 2.59
C GLU A 725 26.00 19.74 3.72
N ILE A 726 26.95 18.79 3.55
CA ILE A 726 27.31 17.82 4.58
C ILE A 726 27.91 18.52 5.80
N ASP A 727 28.81 19.48 5.62
CA ASP A 727 29.44 20.22 6.71
C ASP A 727 28.39 20.96 7.56
N VAL A 728 27.41 21.60 6.92
CA VAL A 728 26.30 22.28 7.61
C VAL A 728 25.43 21.29 8.38
N ILE A 729 25.14 20.11 7.82
CA ILE A 729 24.36 19.06 8.50
C ILE A 729 25.12 18.51 9.72
N VAL A 730 26.41 18.19 9.54
CA VAL A 730 27.27 17.66 10.60
C VAL A 730 27.38 18.67 11.74
N ALA A 731 27.68 19.94 11.42
CA ALA A 731 27.78 21.00 12.42
C ALA A 731 26.46 21.23 13.17
N SER A 732 25.32 21.08 12.49
CA SER A 732 24.00 21.35 13.08
C SER A 732 23.46 20.17 13.89
N LEU A 733 23.65 18.94 13.44
CA LEU A 733 22.87 17.79 13.95
C LEU A 733 23.68 16.64 14.54
N LEU A 734 25.00 16.53 14.30
CA LEU A 734 25.74 15.34 14.71
C LEU A 734 25.71 15.13 16.25
N ASP A 735 25.91 16.19 17.04
CA ASP A 735 25.84 16.13 18.51
C ASP A 735 24.49 15.60 18.99
N ILE A 736 23.43 16.28 18.54
CA ILE A 736 22.09 16.04 19.05
C ILE A 736 21.58 14.67 18.59
N LEU A 737 21.95 14.22 17.39
CA LEU A 737 21.62 12.89 16.90
C LEU A 737 22.29 11.79 17.72
N LEU A 738 23.59 11.91 18.03
CA LEU A 738 24.30 10.93 18.85
C LEU A 738 23.66 10.81 20.23
N ARG A 739 23.34 11.94 20.87
CA ARG A 739 22.67 11.97 22.16
C ARG A 739 21.28 11.35 22.12
N THR A 740 20.49 11.75 21.14
CA THR A 740 19.13 11.23 20.94
C THR A 740 19.16 9.71 20.77
N ILE A 741 20.07 9.18 19.96
CA ILE A 741 20.24 7.73 19.77
C ILE A 741 20.63 7.05 21.08
N LEU A 742 21.57 7.61 21.84
CA LEU A 742 22.03 7.05 23.11
C LEU A 742 20.92 7.06 24.17
N GLU A 743 20.15 8.14 24.27
CA GLU A 743 19.03 8.28 25.20
C GLU A 743 17.90 7.28 24.89
N ILE A 744 17.56 7.08 23.61
CA ILE A 744 16.54 6.11 23.19
C ILE A 744 16.99 4.67 23.47
N THR A 745 18.30 4.39 23.35
CA THR A 745 18.84 3.03 23.44
C THR A 745 19.24 2.64 24.86
N SER A 746 19.49 3.60 25.75
CA SER A 746 19.50 3.40 27.19
C SER A 746 18.06 3.22 27.68
N ARG A 747 17.67 2.01 28.10
CA ARG A 747 16.37 1.80 28.79
C ARG A 747 16.18 2.86 29.89
N PRO A 748 14.95 3.33 30.16
CA PRO A 748 14.72 4.35 31.18
C PRO A 748 15.03 3.78 32.56
N GLN A 749 16.22 4.05 33.10
CA GLN A 749 16.35 4.18 34.53
C GLN A 749 15.76 5.54 34.90
N ALA A 750 14.70 5.48 35.71
CA ALA A 750 14.06 6.66 36.24
C ALA A 750 15.08 7.57 36.92
N SER A 751 14.97 8.87 36.61
CA SER A 751 15.51 9.99 37.38
C SER A 751 17.00 9.93 37.69
N SER A 752 17.82 10.35 36.73
CA SER A 752 18.93 11.24 37.04
C SER A 752 18.84 12.45 36.10
N SER A 753 18.99 13.63 36.70
CA SER A 753 18.89 14.93 36.07
C SER A 753 19.59 14.97 34.71
N ALA A 754 18.90 15.54 33.73
CA ALA A 754 19.45 15.98 32.46
C ALA A 754 20.61 16.96 32.71
N MET A 755 21.81 16.44 32.96
CA MET A 755 23.02 17.24 32.82
C MET A 755 23.25 17.41 31.33
N ARG A 756 23.03 18.63 30.87
CA ARG A 756 23.63 19.18 29.65
C ARG A 756 25.10 18.79 29.62
N LEU A 757 25.44 17.77 28.84
CA LEU A 757 26.74 17.73 28.22
C LEU A 757 26.68 18.82 27.14
N GLN A 758 27.68 19.67 27.02
CA GLN A 758 27.99 20.30 25.74
C GLN A 758 29.18 19.50 25.21
N PHE A 759 29.45 19.51 23.90
CA PHE A 759 30.76 19.03 23.42
C PHE A 759 31.86 19.90 24.04
N GLN A 760 32.36 19.48 25.19
CA GLN A 760 33.51 20.11 25.84
C GLN A 760 34.80 19.34 25.56
N ASP A 761 34.73 18.07 25.10
CA ASP A 761 35.91 17.26 24.79
C ASP A 761 35.69 16.25 23.63
N VAL A 762 36.70 16.08 22.77
CA VAL A 762 36.78 15.09 21.66
C VAL A 762 36.70 13.65 22.21
N THR A 763 37.15 13.45 23.44
CA THR A 763 37.06 12.18 24.19
C THR A 763 35.64 11.64 24.25
N ASP A 764 34.69 12.48 24.69
CA ASP A 764 33.28 12.08 24.86
C ASP A 764 32.64 11.74 23.51
N PHE A 765 32.95 12.51 22.47
CA PHE A 765 32.48 12.25 21.12
C PHE A 765 32.89 10.86 20.61
N LEU A 766 34.16 10.48 20.77
CA LEU A 766 34.67 9.19 20.32
C LEU A 766 34.03 8.04 21.09
N LEU A 767 33.89 8.16 22.42
CA LEU A 767 33.22 7.16 23.25
C LEU A 767 31.74 6.99 22.87
N GLN A 768 31.04 8.09 22.57
CA GLN A 768 29.66 8.06 22.11
C GLN A 768 29.54 7.36 20.75
N ILE A 769 30.39 7.70 19.78
CA ILE A 769 30.41 7.03 18.47
C ILE A 769 30.68 5.54 18.60
N PHE A 770 31.68 5.12 19.37
CA PHE A 770 31.95 3.70 19.58
C PHE A 770 30.80 2.98 20.25
N THR A 771 30.05 3.66 21.12
CA THR A 771 28.84 3.12 21.73
C THR A 771 27.71 2.96 20.71
N VAL A 772 27.50 3.94 19.84
CA VAL A 772 26.52 3.84 18.74
C VAL A 772 26.90 2.71 17.79
N PHE A 773 28.17 2.54 17.42
CA PHE A 773 28.62 1.41 16.59
C PHE A 773 28.36 0.06 17.28
N ARG A 774 28.62 -0.06 18.58
CA ARG A 774 28.27 -1.27 19.35
C ARG A 774 26.78 -1.55 19.34
N ILE A 775 25.93 -0.51 19.41
CA ILE A 775 24.48 -0.66 19.29
C ILE A 775 24.12 -1.17 17.90
N LEU A 776 24.63 -0.56 16.83
CA LEU A 776 24.33 -0.93 15.43
C LEU A 776 24.72 -2.37 15.07
N ILE A 777 25.76 -2.93 15.71
CA ILE A 777 26.22 -4.31 15.51
C ILE A 777 25.34 -5.34 16.23
N ARG A 778 24.47 -4.91 17.16
CA ARG A 778 23.63 -5.84 17.94
C ARG A 778 22.69 -6.65 17.03
N PRO A 779 22.47 -7.95 17.34
CA PRO A 779 21.61 -8.81 16.52
C PRO A 779 20.18 -8.31 16.35
N GLU A 780 19.67 -7.51 17.30
CA GLU A 780 18.28 -7.03 17.33
C GLU A 780 18.04 -5.78 16.47
N MET A 781 19.09 -5.08 16.02
CA MET A 781 18.94 -3.80 15.30
C MET A 781 18.29 -3.93 13.93
N PHE A 782 18.66 -4.98 13.19
CA PHE A 782 18.06 -5.31 11.90
C PHE A 782 17.62 -6.77 11.94
N PRO A 783 16.52 -7.18 11.29
CA PRO A 783 16.17 -8.59 11.14
C PRO A 783 17.31 -9.44 10.53
N LYS A 784 17.35 -10.75 10.81
CA LYS A 784 18.45 -11.64 10.36
C LYS A 784 18.50 -11.81 8.84
N ASP A 785 17.34 -11.76 8.19
CA ASP A 785 17.14 -11.80 6.75
C ASP A 785 17.52 -10.48 6.05
N TRP A 786 17.81 -9.41 6.79
CA TRP A 786 18.30 -8.14 6.25
C TRP A 786 19.83 -8.14 6.06
N THR A 787 20.37 -9.21 5.48
CA THR A 787 21.82 -9.35 5.30
C THR A 787 22.43 -8.18 4.54
N VAL A 788 21.77 -7.67 3.49
CA VAL A 788 22.27 -6.53 2.71
C VAL A 788 22.46 -5.28 3.58
N MET A 789 21.46 -4.93 4.39
CA MET A 789 21.53 -3.77 5.30
C MET A 789 22.61 -3.96 6.37
N ARG A 790 22.70 -5.17 6.97
CA ARG A 790 23.72 -5.51 7.97
C ARG A 790 25.14 -5.39 7.42
N LEU A 791 25.39 -5.82 6.18
CA LEU A 791 26.71 -5.74 5.56
C LEU A 791 27.09 -4.29 5.22
N VAL A 792 26.15 -3.48 4.70
CA VAL A 792 26.38 -2.07 4.42
C VAL A 792 26.69 -1.30 5.70
N ALA A 793 25.92 -1.53 6.77
CA ALA A 793 26.18 -0.91 8.08
C ALA A 793 27.58 -1.26 8.60
N ASN A 794 27.98 -2.53 8.50
CA ASN A 794 29.32 -2.96 8.91
C ASN A 794 30.44 -2.35 8.05
N ASN A 795 30.23 -2.21 6.75
CA ASN A 795 31.19 -1.56 5.84
C ASN A 795 31.40 -0.08 6.20
N VAL A 796 30.32 0.63 6.53
CA VAL A 796 30.40 2.03 7.00
C VAL A 796 31.13 2.11 8.35
N ILE A 797 30.83 1.21 9.28
CA ILE A 797 31.48 1.17 10.60
C ILE A 797 32.99 0.94 10.45
N ILE A 798 33.44 -0.10 9.73
CA ILE A 798 34.87 -0.38 9.59
C ILE A 798 35.60 0.77 8.89
N THR A 799 35.02 1.32 7.81
CA THR A 799 35.62 2.47 7.11
C THR A 799 35.79 3.67 8.04
N THR A 800 34.78 3.93 8.88
CA THR A 800 34.84 5.04 9.85
C THR A 800 35.85 4.75 10.97
N VAL A 801 35.88 3.53 11.49
CA VAL A 801 36.84 3.12 12.53
C VAL A 801 38.27 3.27 12.03
N LEU A 802 38.57 2.81 10.81
CA LEU A 802 39.89 2.96 10.18
C LEU A 802 40.31 4.43 10.03
N TYR A 803 39.35 5.31 9.69
CA TYR A 803 39.59 6.75 9.62
C TYR A 803 39.89 7.35 11.01
N LEU A 804 39.11 6.95 12.03
CA LEU A 804 39.28 7.40 13.41
C LEU A 804 40.57 6.90 14.06
N SER A 805 41.10 5.74 13.64
CA SER A 805 42.35 5.18 14.18
C SER A 805 43.52 6.14 14.09
N ASP A 806 43.64 6.90 12.99
CA ASP A 806 44.73 7.85 12.83
C ASP A 806 44.59 9.06 13.76
N ALA A 807 43.36 9.54 13.95
CA ALA A 807 43.05 10.58 14.93
C ALA A 807 43.32 10.12 16.37
N LEU A 808 42.99 8.86 16.69
CA LEU A 808 43.28 8.24 17.98
C LEU A 808 44.79 8.20 18.27
N ARG A 809 45.59 7.72 17.31
CA ARG A 809 47.05 7.65 17.46
C ARG A 809 47.66 9.04 17.64
N LYS A 810 47.25 10.02 16.83
CA LYS A 810 47.82 11.37 16.86
C LYS A 810 47.48 12.12 18.15
N ASN A 811 46.25 11.98 18.64
CA ASN A 811 45.73 12.86 19.69
C ASN A 811 45.74 12.22 21.09
N PHE A 812 45.72 10.88 21.20
CA PHE A 812 45.47 10.17 22.47
C PHE A 812 46.49 9.08 22.82
N LEU A 813 47.66 9.06 22.17
CA LEU A 813 48.70 8.03 22.40
C LEU A 813 49.90 8.53 23.22
N ASN A 814 50.33 9.77 22.98
CA ASN A 814 51.55 10.32 23.56
C ASN A 814 51.25 11.02 24.91
N GLU A 815 51.45 12.33 24.99
CA GLU A 815 51.30 13.11 26.24
C GLU A 815 49.88 13.05 26.84
N ASN A 816 48.86 12.76 26.02
CA ASN A 816 47.44 12.68 26.41
C ASN A 816 46.88 11.25 26.32
N PHE A 817 47.61 10.26 26.85
CA PHE A 817 47.14 8.87 26.83
C PHE A 817 45.82 8.68 27.60
N ASP A 818 44.76 8.25 26.91
CA ASP A 818 43.45 7.96 27.52
C ASP A 818 43.10 6.46 27.45
N TYR A 819 43.26 5.77 28.59
CA TYR A 819 42.95 4.34 28.69
C TYR A 819 41.51 4.01 28.24
N LYS A 820 40.51 4.83 28.58
CA LYS A 820 39.10 4.52 28.33
C LYS A 820 38.76 4.51 26.85
N ILE A 821 39.31 5.46 26.08
CA ILE A 821 39.07 5.52 24.63
C ILE A 821 39.69 4.30 23.94
N TRP A 822 40.94 3.98 24.28
CA TRP A 822 41.65 2.83 23.73
C TRP A 822 40.99 1.50 24.10
N ASP A 823 40.57 1.34 25.37
CA ASP A 823 39.82 0.16 25.83
C ASP A 823 38.52 0.00 25.05
N SER A 824 37.75 1.09 24.91
CA SER A 824 36.51 1.09 24.12
C SER A 824 36.75 0.79 22.64
N TYR A 825 37.86 1.25 22.06
CA TYR A 825 38.24 0.98 20.68
C TYR A 825 38.52 -0.51 20.46
N PHE A 826 39.41 -1.11 21.27
CA PHE A 826 39.72 -2.54 21.15
C PHE A 826 38.50 -3.41 21.42
N TYR A 827 37.67 -3.03 22.39
CA TYR A 827 36.43 -3.75 22.69
C TYR A 827 35.45 -3.72 21.51
N LEU A 828 35.26 -2.55 20.86
CA LEU A 828 34.46 -2.43 19.64
C LEU A 828 35.03 -3.31 18.52
N ALA A 829 36.35 -3.27 18.29
CA ALA A 829 37.00 -4.04 17.23
C ALA A 829 36.82 -5.55 17.43
N VAL A 830 36.94 -6.05 18.66
CA VAL A 830 36.70 -7.47 18.98
C VAL A 830 35.23 -7.86 18.75
N ILE A 831 34.27 -7.07 19.25
CA ILE A 831 32.84 -7.34 19.02
C ILE A 831 32.52 -7.34 17.52
N PHE A 832 33.08 -6.39 16.77
CA PHE A 832 32.90 -6.28 15.33
C PHE A 832 33.36 -7.56 14.62
N ILE A 833 34.50 -8.14 14.99
CA ILE A 833 34.99 -9.38 14.37
C ILE A 833 34.14 -10.59 14.77
N ASN A 834 33.73 -10.68 16.04
CA ASN A 834 33.00 -11.84 16.58
C ASN A 834 31.50 -11.88 16.22
N GLN A 835 30.95 -10.84 15.61
CA GLN A 835 29.52 -10.79 15.29
C GLN A 835 29.09 -11.89 14.30
N LEU A 836 27.88 -12.43 14.49
CA LEU A 836 27.39 -13.57 13.70
C LEU A 836 27.22 -13.26 12.20
N CYS A 837 26.90 -12.02 11.82
CA CYS A 837 26.70 -11.69 10.41
C CYS A 837 27.98 -11.57 9.59
N LEU A 838 29.16 -11.59 10.24
CA LEU A 838 30.46 -11.66 9.57
C LEU A 838 31.07 -13.06 9.61
N GLN A 839 30.40 -14.05 10.21
CA GLN A 839 30.85 -15.45 10.19
C GLN A 839 30.49 -16.10 8.85
N LEU A 840 31.29 -15.79 7.83
CA LEU A 840 31.05 -16.15 6.42
C LEU A 840 31.04 -17.67 6.18
N GLU A 841 31.61 -18.46 7.07
CA GLU A 841 31.54 -19.93 7.09
C GLU A 841 30.11 -20.46 7.26
N MET A 842 29.20 -19.66 7.84
CA MET A 842 27.79 -20.00 7.98
C MET A 842 26.96 -19.67 6.73
N PHE A 843 27.56 -19.00 5.72
CA PHE A 843 26.86 -18.61 4.50
C PHE A 843 26.93 -19.71 3.44
N THR A 844 25.94 -19.71 2.53
CA THR A 844 26.01 -20.56 1.35
C THR A 844 27.21 -20.17 0.48
N PRO A 845 27.82 -21.10 -0.28
CA PRO A 845 29.00 -20.80 -1.09
C PRO A 845 28.80 -19.63 -2.06
N SER A 846 27.61 -19.54 -2.66
CA SER A 846 27.24 -18.44 -3.56
C SER A 846 27.13 -17.09 -2.84
N LYS A 847 26.56 -17.08 -1.63
CA LYS A 847 26.44 -15.87 -0.81
C LYS A 847 27.82 -15.41 -0.33
N LYS A 848 28.63 -16.32 0.21
CA LYS A 848 30.02 -16.07 0.64
C LYS A 848 30.85 -15.44 -0.48
N LYS A 849 30.81 -16.03 -1.69
CA LYS A 849 31.52 -15.50 -2.86
C LYS A 849 31.14 -14.05 -3.17
N LYS A 850 29.84 -13.75 -3.25
CA LYS A 850 29.35 -12.37 -3.53
C LYS A 850 29.76 -11.35 -2.47
N VAL A 851 29.75 -11.74 -1.20
CA VAL A 851 30.16 -10.86 -0.09
C VAL A 851 31.65 -10.56 -0.17
N LEU A 852 32.49 -11.57 -0.39
CA LEU A 852 33.94 -11.41 -0.54
C LEU A 852 34.32 -10.58 -1.78
N GLU A 853 33.63 -10.80 -2.91
CA GLU A 853 33.84 -10.00 -4.13
C GLU A 853 33.54 -8.51 -3.92
N LYS A 854 32.57 -8.18 -3.06
CA LYS A 854 32.13 -6.80 -2.85
C LYS A 854 32.86 -6.06 -1.73
N TYR A 855 33.04 -6.71 -0.58
CA TYR A 855 33.56 -6.06 0.64
C TYR A 855 34.90 -6.63 1.12
N GLY A 856 35.39 -7.71 0.51
CA GLY A 856 36.45 -8.52 1.10
C GLY A 856 36.03 -9.19 2.41
N ASP A 857 37.00 -9.75 3.15
CA ASP A 857 36.76 -10.24 4.51
C ASP A 857 37.03 -9.12 5.52
N MET A 858 35.97 -8.38 5.88
CA MET A 858 36.04 -7.26 6.83
C MET A 858 36.67 -7.66 8.19
N ARG A 859 36.62 -8.94 8.58
CA ARG A 859 37.23 -9.41 9.82
C ARG A 859 38.76 -9.31 9.76
N VAL A 860 39.34 -9.67 8.61
CA VAL A 860 40.79 -9.59 8.37
C VAL A 860 41.25 -8.14 8.40
N THR A 861 40.53 -7.24 7.72
CA THR A 861 40.83 -5.81 7.71
C THR A 861 40.84 -5.23 9.13
N MET A 862 39.83 -5.56 9.94
CA MET A 862 39.79 -5.13 11.34
C MET A 862 40.91 -5.76 12.17
N GLY A 863 41.25 -7.03 11.95
CA GLY A 863 42.37 -7.71 12.61
C GLY A 863 43.72 -7.05 12.32
N CYS A 864 43.98 -6.68 11.06
CA CYS A 864 45.15 -5.91 10.66
C CYS A 864 45.21 -4.56 11.38
N GLU A 865 44.07 -3.90 11.54
CA GLU A 865 44.01 -2.63 12.27
C GLU A 865 44.23 -2.83 13.78
N ILE A 866 43.68 -3.88 14.40
CA ILE A 866 43.97 -4.21 15.80
C ILE A 866 45.48 -4.41 15.99
N PHE A 867 46.12 -5.16 15.10
CA PHE A 867 47.58 -5.38 15.14
C PHE A 867 48.34 -4.06 15.01
N SER A 868 48.02 -3.25 13.99
CA SER A 868 48.63 -1.93 13.78
C SER A 868 48.49 -1.02 15.01
N MET A 869 47.27 -0.90 15.53
CA MET A 869 46.97 -0.08 16.71
C MET A 869 47.68 -0.60 17.96
N TRP A 870 47.73 -1.92 18.15
CA TRP A 870 48.48 -2.55 19.23
C TRP A 870 49.97 -2.21 19.17
N GLN A 871 50.60 -2.30 17.99
CA GLN A 871 52.03 -2.01 17.87
C GLN A 871 52.41 -0.58 18.26
N ASN A 872 51.50 0.38 18.05
CA ASN A 872 51.72 1.78 18.38
C ASN A 872 51.63 2.08 19.89
N LEU A 873 51.06 1.21 20.73
CA LEU A 873 50.81 1.48 22.16
C LEU A 873 52.06 1.67 23.03
N GLY A 874 53.25 1.23 22.58
CA GLY A 874 54.47 1.30 23.38
C GLY A 874 54.32 0.65 24.76
N GLU A 875 54.78 1.34 25.82
CA GLU A 875 54.70 0.82 27.20
C GLU A 875 53.27 0.69 27.73
N HIS A 876 52.31 1.41 27.16
CA HIS A 876 50.91 1.37 27.57
C HIS A 876 50.24 0.01 27.32
N LYS A 877 50.83 -0.86 26.49
CA LYS A 877 50.38 -2.25 26.27
C LYS A 877 50.13 -2.98 27.59
N LEU A 878 50.99 -2.77 28.59
CA LEU A 878 50.92 -3.41 29.91
C LEU A 878 49.60 -3.18 30.64
N HIS A 879 48.90 -2.07 30.38
CA HIS A 879 47.59 -1.78 30.99
C HIS A 879 46.47 -2.65 30.40
N PHE A 880 46.58 -3.04 29.13
CA PHE A 880 45.53 -3.76 28.41
C PHE A 880 45.69 -5.27 28.42
N ILE A 881 46.94 -5.77 28.56
CA ILE A 881 47.25 -7.20 28.51
C ILE A 881 46.28 -8.05 29.35
N PRO A 882 46.02 -7.76 30.64
CA PRO A 882 45.11 -8.59 31.41
C PRO A 882 43.69 -8.61 30.84
N ALA A 883 43.19 -7.49 30.32
CA ALA A 883 41.82 -7.39 29.83
C ALA A 883 41.64 -8.01 28.42
N LEU A 884 42.64 -7.88 27.54
CA LEU A 884 42.52 -8.22 26.12
C LEU A 884 42.95 -9.63 25.74
N ILE A 885 43.66 -10.38 26.61
CA ILE A 885 44.05 -11.78 26.32
C ILE A 885 42.83 -12.62 25.92
N GLY A 886 41.75 -12.57 26.69
CA GLY A 886 40.55 -13.34 26.39
C GLY A 886 39.83 -12.90 25.12
N PRO A 887 39.48 -11.62 24.99
CA PRO A 887 38.88 -11.06 23.78
C PRO A 887 39.67 -11.36 22.48
N PHE A 888 41.00 -11.19 22.49
CA PHE A 888 41.82 -11.51 21.31
C PHE A 888 41.89 -13.01 21.02
N LEU A 889 41.82 -13.85 22.06
CA LEU A 889 41.83 -15.29 21.88
C LEU A 889 40.51 -15.78 21.27
N GLU A 890 39.39 -15.14 21.60
CA GLU A 890 38.11 -15.41 20.93
C GLU A 890 38.19 -15.10 19.43
N VAL A 891 38.91 -14.04 19.03
CA VAL A 891 39.12 -13.68 17.63
C VAL A 891 39.93 -14.76 16.89
N THR A 892 40.97 -15.33 17.50
CA THR A 892 41.77 -16.38 16.84
C THR A 892 41.02 -17.69 16.65
N LEU A 893 39.96 -17.96 17.44
CA LEU A 893 39.13 -19.15 17.28
C LEU A 893 38.25 -19.13 16.03
N ILE A 894 38.08 -17.97 15.38
CA ILE A 894 37.35 -17.86 14.11
C ILE A 894 38.10 -18.67 13.03
N PRO A 895 37.41 -19.48 12.21
CA PRO A 895 38.01 -20.29 11.14
C PRO A 895 38.40 -19.45 9.92
N GLN A 896 39.29 -18.48 10.12
CA GLN A 896 39.83 -17.59 9.10
C GLN A 896 41.37 -17.51 9.28
N PRO A 897 42.16 -18.12 8.37
CA PRO A 897 43.62 -18.23 8.55
C PRO A 897 44.37 -16.89 8.58
N ASP A 898 44.03 -15.93 7.71
CA ASP A 898 44.77 -14.67 7.61
C ASP A 898 44.64 -13.80 8.88
N LEU A 899 43.45 -13.82 9.48
CA LEU A 899 43.12 -13.18 10.74
C LEU A 899 43.92 -13.82 11.87
N ARG A 900 44.06 -15.14 11.89
CA ARG A 900 44.94 -15.83 12.85
C ARG A 900 46.39 -15.40 12.69
N ASN A 901 46.90 -15.38 11.46
CA ASN A 901 48.26 -14.99 11.15
C ASN A 901 48.59 -13.57 11.66
N VAL A 902 47.60 -12.69 11.68
CA VAL A 902 47.73 -11.31 12.17
C VAL A 902 47.58 -11.20 13.70
N MET A 903 46.66 -11.98 14.30
CA MET A 903 46.33 -11.85 15.72
C MET A 903 47.28 -12.64 16.64
N ILE A 904 47.79 -13.79 16.19
CA ILE A 904 48.71 -14.64 16.97
C ILE A 904 49.97 -13.90 17.44
N PRO A 905 50.68 -13.14 16.57
CA PRO A 905 51.87 -12.39 16.98
C PRO A 905 51.65 -11.41 18.12
N ILE A 906 50.42 -10.94 18.34
CA ILE A 906 50.10 -10.04 19.46
C ILE A 906 50.37 -10.75 20.80
N PHE A 907 50.04 -12.02 20.94
CA PHE A 907 50.28 -12.76 22.19
C PHE A 907 51.77 -12.95 22.48
N HIS A 908 52.59 -13.12 21.44
CA HIS A 908 54.05 -13.13 21.60
C HIS A 908 54.54 -11.79 22.16
N ASP A 909 54.08 -10.69 21.58
CA ASP A 909 54.43 -9.35 22.06
C ASP A 909 53.89 -9.09 23.48
N MET A 910 52.71 -9.60 23.85
CA MET A 910 52.21 -9.53 25.24
C MET A 910 53.15 -10.22 26.23
N MET A 911 53.66 -11.41 25.89
CA MET A 911 54.63 -12.13 26.71
C MET A 911 55.96 -11.38 26.80
N ASP A 912 56.45 -10.84 25.68
CA ASP A 912 57.68 -10.04 25.64
C ASP A 912 57.60 -8.79 26.54
N TRP A 913 56.46 -8.08 26.50
CA TRP A 913 56.23 -6.91 27.34
C TRP A 913 56.15 -7.27 28.83
N GLU A 914 55.48 -8.38 29.19
CA GLU A 914 55.46 -8.85 30.56
C GLU A 914 56.87 -9.25 31.03
N GLN A 915 57.60 -10.00 30.21
CA GLN A 915 58.98 -10.43 30.47
C GLN A 915 59.89 -9.24 30.76
N ARG A 916 59.78 -8.15 29.99
CA ARG A 916 60.56 -6.92 30.20
C ARG A 916 60.22 -6.23 31.53
N ARG A 917 58.97 -6.29 31.99
CA ARG A 917 58.50 -5.62 33.21
C ARG A 917 58.80 -6.42 34.49
N SER A 918 58.52 -7.72 34.49
CA SER A 918 58.51 -8.56 35.70
C SER A 918 59.61 -9.63 35.72
N GLY A 919 60.39 -9.75 34.64
CA GLY A 919 61.44 -10.76 34.49
C GLY A 919 60.92 -12.17 34.20
N ASN A 920 59.60 -12.36 34.07
CA ASN A 920 58.93 -13.60 33.66
C ASN A 920 57.63 -13.28 32.91
N PHE A 921 57.08 -14.20 32.11
CA PHE A 921 55.80 -14.02 31.42
C PHE A 921 54.68 -14.96 31.94
N LYS A 922 54.83 -15.44 33.17
CA LYS A 922 53.98 -16.52 33.71
C LYS A 922 52.52 -16.11 33.91
N GLN A 923 52.21 -14.82 34.09
CA GLN A 923 50.82 -14.40 34.29
C GLN A 923 50.06 -14.35 32.97
N VAL A 924 50.68 -13.84 31.90
CA VAL A 924 50.12 -13.89 30.55
C VAL A 924 49.95 -15.34 30.11
N GLU A 925 50.98 -16.16 30.30
CA GLU A 925 50.96 -17.59 29.99
C GLU A 925 49.80 -18.30 30.70
N ALA A 926 49.71 -18.19 32.02
CA ALA A 926 48.68 -18.84 32.82
C ALA A 926 47.27 -18.38 32.41
N LYS A 927 47.07 -17.08 32.19
CA LYS A 927 45.76 -16.54 31.81
C LYS A 927 45.33 -16.98 30.41
N LEU A 928 46.28 -17.10 29.49
CA LEU A 928 46.03 -17.58 28.13
C LEU A 928 45.61 -19.05 28.14
N ILE A 929 46.29 -19.89 28.92
CA ILE A 929 45.91 -21.32 29.10
C ILE A 929 44.52 -21.42 29.72
N ASP A 930 44.29 -20.73 30.85
CA ASP A 930 43.02 -20.78 31.58
C ASP A 930 41.85 -20.39 30.66
N LYS A 931 42.03 -19.36 29.82
CA LYS A 931 40.98 -18.89 28.92
C LYS A 931 40.81 -19.76 27.69
N LEU A 932 41.90 -20.30 27.12
CA LEU A 932 41.83 -21.26 26.01
C LEU A 932 41.07 -22.51 26.44
N ASP A 933 41.39 -23.06 27.60
CA ASP A 933 40.73 -24.23 28.17
C ASP A 933 39.22 -24.01 28.39
N SER A 934 38.85 -22.84 28.92
CA SER A 934 37.44 -22.44 29.06
C SER A 934 36.72 -22.40 27.71
N LEU A 935 37.32 -21.77 26.70
CA LEU A 935 36.70 -21.61 25.38
C LEU A 935 36.58 -22.94 24.62
N MET A 936 37.60 -23.81 24.73
CA MET A 936 37.55 -25.17 24.17
C MET A 936 36.50 -26.03 24.88
N SER A 937 36.35 -25.88 26.20
CA SER A 937 35.28 -26.54 26.98
C SER A 937 33.87 -26.06 26.61
N GLU A 938 33.72 -24.81 26.16
CA GLU A 938 32.49 -24.26 25.58
C GLU A 938 32.20 -24.77 24.15
N GLY A 939 33.11 -25.58 23.57
CA GLY A 939 32.98 -26.10 22.22
C GLY A 939 33.33 -25.09 21.12
N LYS A 940 34.03 -24.00 21.46
CA LYS A 940 34.53 -23.02 20.48
C LYS A 940 35.86 -23.48 19.89
N GLY A 941 36.14 -23.10 18.64
CA GLY A 941 37.33 -23.51 17.89
C GLY A 941 37.02 -24.51 16.77
N ASP A 942 37.72 -24.34 15.65
CA ASP A 942 37.63 -25.22 14.49
C ASP A 942 38.46 -26.50 14.66
N GLU A 943 38.43 -27.36 13.64
CA GLU A 943 39.15 -28.63 13.66
C GLU A 943 40.66 -28.42 13.83
N THR A 944 41.24 -27.38 13.22
CA THR A 944 42.67 -27.04 13.37
C THR A 944 43.03 -26.66 14.79
N TYR A 945 42.24 -25.80 15.47
CA TYR A 945 42.46 -25.46 16.88
C TYR A 945 42.28 -26.66 17.80
N ARG A 946 41.30 -27.53 17.50
CA ARG A 946 41.08 -28.78 18.25
C ARG A 946 42.23 -29.75 18.04
N GLU A 947 42.73 -29.92 16.82
CA GLU A 947 43.87 -30.77 16.51
C GLU A 947 45.13 -30.26 17.18
N LEU A 948 45.36 -28.95 17.23
CA LEU A 948 46.50 -28.36 17.93
C LEU A 948 46.38 -28.49 19.45
N PHE A 949 45.22 -28.23 20.03
CA PHE A 949 44.96 -28.48 21.46
C PHE A 949 45.15 -29.96 21.78
N ASN A 950 44.59 -30.84 20.96
CA ASN A 950 44.78 -32.29 21.08
C ASN A 950 46.23 -32.69 20.82
N SER A 951 47.01 -31.99 19.98
CA SER A 951 48.43 -32.28 19.73
C SER A 951 49.32 -31.82 20.87
N MET A 952 49.00 -30.69 21.52
CA MET A 952 49.60 -30.27 22.79
C MET A 952 49.32 -31.32 23.88
N ASP A 953 48.12 -31.91 23.88
CA ASP A 953 47.75 -33.04 24.75
C ASP A 953 48.38 -34.38 24.32
N CYS A 954 48.58 -34.62 23.01
CA CYS A 954 49.02 -35.90 22.42
C CYS A 954 50.54 -36.00 22.21
N MET A 955 51.32 -34.93 22.35
CA MET A 955 52.80 -34.98 22.28
C MET A 955 53.44 -35.85 23.39
N LYS A 956 52.66 -36.55 24.21
CA LYS A 956 53.12 -37.57 25.17
C LYS A 956 52.33 -38.90 25.14
N ILE A 957 52.11 -39.54 23.98
CA ILE A 957 52.04 -41.02 23.76
C ILE A 957 51.04 -41.41 22.65
N GLY A 958 51.45 -42.37 21.82
CA GLY A 958 50.72 -42.89 20.67
C GLY A 958 49.62 -43.92 20.97
N GLU A 959 48.88 -44.17 19.88
CA GLU A 959 47.82 -45.17 19.65
C GLU A 959 46.41 -44.94 20.21
N VAL A 960 45.45 -45.36 19.37
CA VAL A 960 44.08 -44.89 19.23
C VAL A 960 43.11 -45.94 19.75
N ASP A 961 42.30 -45.56 20.76
CA ASP A 961 40.89 -45.95 21.03
C ASP A 961 40.46 -45.76 22.50
N GLY A 962 41.33 -45.22 23.36
CA GLY A 962 41.01 -44.72 24.72
C GLY A 962 40.84 -43.19 24.85
N LYS A 963 40.62 -42.47 23.73
CA LYS A 963 40.90 -41.02 23.57
C LYS A 963 40.35 -40.09 24.67
N LYS A 964 39.09 -40.19 25.13
CA LYS A 964 38.53 -39.19 26.06
C LYS A 964 39.02 -39.30 27.51
N ILE A 965 39.15 -40.52 28.03
CA ILE A 965 39.59 -40.77 29.41
C ILE A 965 41.10 -40.55 29.51
N GLY A 966 41.87 -41.05 28.53
CA GLY A 966 43.33 -40.84 28.45
C GLY A 966 43.72 -39.37 28.36
N CYS A 967 43.11 -38.59 27.46
CA CYS A 967 43.37 -37.15 27.36
C CYS A 967 43.01 -36.40 28.65
N THR A 968 41.91 -36.77 29.33
CA THR A 968 41.50 -36.11 30.59
C THR A 968 42.47 -36.41 31.75
N VAL A 969 43.00 -37.63 31.86
CA VAL A 969 44.02 -38.00 32.87
C VAL A 969 45.37 -37.33 32.58
N SER A 970 45.76 -37.21 31.32
CA SER A 970 46.98 -36.49 30.92
C SER A 970 46.88 -34.98 31.18
N LEU A 971 45.73 -34.38 30.87
CA LEU A 971 45.43 -32.98 31.17
C LEU A 971 45.44 -32.70 32.69
N LEU A 972 44.95 -33.65 33.49
CA LEU A 972 45.03 -33.62 34.95
C LEU A 972 46.48 -33.64 35.45
N ASN A 973 47.31 -34.55 34.92
CA ASN A 973 48.72 -34.57 35.30
C ASN A 973 49.43 -33.29 34.86
N PHE A 974 49.14 -32.74 33.67
CA PHE A 974 49.69 -31.46 33.22
C PHE A 974 49.35 -30.29 34.17
N TYR A 975 48.07 -30.15 34.57
CA TYR A 975 47.65 -29.12 35.52
C TYR A 975 48.27 -29.29 36.93
N LYS A 976 48.53 -30.54 37.34
CA LYS A 976 49.13 -30.85 38.66
C LYS A 976 50.65 -30.71 38.70
N THR A 977 51.37 -31.24 37.71
CA THR A 977 52.83 -31.34 37.74
C THR A 977 53.57 -30.24 36.97
N GLU A 978 52.98 -29.67 35.92
CA GLU A 978 53.69 -28.67 35.09
C GLU A 978 53.18 -27.23 35.31
N LEU A 979 51.88 -27.02 35.51
CA LEU A 979 51.30 -25.69 35.72
C LEU A 979 50.95 -25.35 37.19
N ASN A 980 50.91 -26.35 38.07
CA ASN A 980 50.55 -26.22 39.50
C ASN A 980 49.24 -25.45 39.76
N LYS A 981 48.19 -25.75 38.97
CA LYS A 981 46.86 -25.11 39.00
C LYS A 981 45.81 -26.06 39.61
N GLU A 982 45.72 -26.08 40.94
CA GLU A 982 44.87 -27.02 41.70
C GLU A 982 43.37 -26.91 41.37
N GLU A 983 42.83 -25.72 41.10
CA GLU A 983 41.39 -25.56 40.79
C GLU A 983 40.98 -26.22 39.46
N MET A 984 41.81 -26.08 38.41
CA MET A 984 41.56 -26.72 37.11
C MET A 984 41.76 -28.24 37.21
N TYR A 985 42.76 -28.68 37.99
CA TYR A 985 42.94 -30.08 38.33
C TYR A 985 41.68 -30.68 38.99
N ILE A 986 41.11 -30.02 39.99
CA ILE A 986 39.89 -30.49 40.65
C ILE A 986 38.70 -30.53 39.68
N ARG A 987 38.52 -29.50 38.84
CA ARG A 987 37.41 -29.43 37.87
C ARG A 987 37.46 -30.56 36.83
N TYR A 988 38.64 -30.90 36.34
CA TYR A 988 38.83 -32.02 35.41
C TYR A 988 38.75 -33.40 36.09
N ILE A 989 39.02 -33.50 37.40
CA ILE A 989 38.76 -34.74 38.17
C ILE A 989 37.27 -35.04 38.17
N HIS A 990 36.42 -34.04 38.37
CA HIS A 990 34.97 -34.22 38.31
C HIS A 990 34.48 -34.58 36.89
N LYS A 991 35.07 -33.99 35.85
CA LYS A 991 34.76 -34.33 34.45
C LYS A 991 35.22 -35.75 34.10
N LEU A 992 36.36 -36.19 34.64
CA LEU A 992 36.86 -37.56 34.53
C LEU A 992 35.95 -38.56 35.26
N TYR A 993 35.47 -38.19 36.46
CA TYR A 993 34.50 -38.96 37.22
C TYR A 993 33.20 -39.18 36.42
N ASP A 994 32.65 -38.12 35.80
CA ASP A 994 31.44 -38.21 34.96
C ASP A 994 31.65 -39.10 33.72
N LEU A 995 32.85 -39.09 33.14
CA LEU A 995 33.23 -39.95 32.01
C LEU A 995 33.38 -41.42 32.43
N HIS A 996 33.98 -41.70 33.60
CA HIS A 996 34.04 -43.05 34.17
C HIS A 996 32.65 -43.59 34.52
N LEU A 997 31.76 -42.73 35.02
CA LEU A 997 30.36 -43.06 35.31
C LEU A 997 29.61 -43.50 34.04
N LYS A 998 29.81 -42.77 32.93
CA LYS A 998 29.21 -43.11 31.62
C LYS A 998 29.81 -44.35 30.96
N ALA A 999 31.09 -44.64 31.23
CA ALA A 999 31.79 -45.82 30.70
C ALA A 999 31.63 -47.08 31.56
N GLN A 1000 30.88 -47.01 32.68
CA GLN A 1000 30.77 -48.08 33.69
C GLN A 1000 32.12 -48.62 34.21
N ASN A 1001 33.17 -47.78 34.18
CA ASN A 1001 34.51 -48.14 34.62
C ASN A 1001 34.72 -47.68 36.07
N PHE A 1002 34.53 -48.57 37.04
CA PHE A 1002 34.60 -48.27 38.48
C PHE A 1002 36.00 -48.42 39.11
N THR A 1003 37.06 -48.67 38.33
CA THR A 1003 38.39 -49.07 38.82
C THR A 1003 39.47 -47.98 38.79
N GLY A 1004 39.17 -46.75 38.38
CA GLY A 1004 40.16 -45.67 38.21
C GLY A 1004 40.65 -44.96 39.49
N THR A 1005 40.48 -45.55 40.69
CA THR A 1005 40.64 -44.85 41.97
C THR A 1005 41.98 -45.00 42.68
N ASN A 1006 42.99 -45.70 42.14
CA ASN A 1006 44.29 -45.80 42.82
C ASN A 1006 45.46 -45.94 41.83
N GLY A 1007 46.31 -44.90 41.73
CA GLY A 1007 47.65 -45.07 41.16
C GLY A 1007 48.34 -43.78 40.72
N ALA A 1008 49.38 -43.39 41.46
CA ALA A 1008 50.77 -43.21 40.98
C ALA A 1008 51.48 -41.98 41.60
N GLN A 1009 52.37 -42.25 42.55
CA GLN A 1009 53.61 -41.50 42.78
C GLN A 1009 54.74 -42.17 41.99
N ALA A 1010 55.55 -41.40 41.26
CA ALA A 1010 57.00 -41.62 41.10
C ALA A 1010 57.58 -40.50 40.21
N GLY A 1011 58.72 -39.94 40.62
CA GLY A 1011 59.39 -38.81 39.97
C GLY A 1011 60.33 -39.18 38.82
N GLY A 1012 60.69 -38.14 38.06
CA GLY A 1012 61.73 -38.13 37.04
C GLY A 1012 62.01 -36.68 36.60
N ARG A 1013 63.28 -36.31 36.44
CA ARG A 1013 63.75 -34.94 36.13
C ARG A 1013 63.65 -34.59 34.63
N LEU A 1014 63.34 -33.29 34.37
CA LEU A 1014 63.69 -32.39 33.23
C LEU A 1014 63.00 -32.63 31.87
N PRO A 1015 62.72 -31.58 31.04
CA PRO A 1015 63.40 -30.28 30.93
C PRO A 1015 62.50 -29.02 31.11
N THR A 1016 63.12 -27.85 30.98
CA THR A 1016 62.59 -26.49 31.19
C THR A 1016 61.42 -26.08 30.26
N PRO A 1017 60.42 -25.28 30.72
CA PRO A 1017 59.17 -25.03 30.00
C PRO A 1017 59.24 -23.95 28.91
N SER A 1018 60.37 -23.27 28.72
CA SER A 1018 60.44 -22.01 27.98
C SER A 1018 60.30 -22.09 26.45
N CYS A 1019 60.07 -23.27 25.85
CA CYS A 1019 60.02 -23.44 24.39
C CYS A 1019 58.71 -24.03 23.82
N CYS A 1020 57.79 -24.58 24.63
CA CYS A 1020 56.67 -25.36 24.07
C CYS A 1020 55.52 -24.52 23.51
N MET A 1021 55.17 -23.38 24.11
CA MET A 1021 54.09 -22.55 23.57
C MET A 1021 54.51 -21.86 22.26
N THR A 1022 55.70 -21.28 22.21
CA THR A 1022 56.20 -20.60 21.01
C THR A 1022 56.23 -21.54 19.80
N SER A 1023 56.63 -22.81 19.98
CA SER A 1023 56.60 -23.81 18.90
C SER A 1023 55.20 -24.27 18.50
N CYS A 1024 54.25 -24.38 19.45
CA CYS A 1024 52.87 -24.79 19.17
C CYS A 1024 52.07 -23.68 18.46
N TRP A 1025 52.31 -22.42 18.81
CA TRP A 1025 51.65 -21.28 18.17
C TRP A 1025 52.14 -21.04 16.73
N SER A 1026 53.39 -21.38 16.41
CA SER A 1026 53.88 -21.38 15.01
C SER A 1026 53.18 -22.40 14.11
N GLY A 1027 52.55 -23.45 14.66
CA GLY A 1027 51.75 -24.42 13.89
C GLY A 1027 50.35 -23.94 13.49
N LEU A 1028 49.84 -22.87 14.11
CA LEU A 1028 48.57 -22.22 13.76
C LEU A 1028 48.69 -21.27 12.55
N ILE A 1029 49.92 -20.87 12.23
CA ILE A 1029 50.23 -19.97 11.12
C ILE A 1029 50.32 -20.84 9.87
N GLY A 1030 49.44 -20.62 8.88
CA GLY A 1030 49.51 -21.33 7.60
C GLY A 1030 50.90 -21.18 6.97
N PRO A 1031 51.35 -22.11 6.10
CA PRO A 1031 52.73 -22.10 5.59
C PRO A 1031 53.04 -20.72 5.01
N SER A 1032 53.91 -19.98 5.71
CA SER A 1032 54.41 -18.70 5.27
C SER A 1032 55.10 -18.93 3.94
N GLY A 1033 54.53 -18.39 2.86
CA GLY A 1033 55.26 -18.22 1.62
C GLY A 1033 56.51 -17.41 1.93
N SER A 1034 57.65 -18.08 1.91
CA SER A 1034 58.96 -17.44 1.94
C SER A 1034 59.13 -16.61 0.66
N SER A 1035 59.06 -15.29 0.80
CA SER A 1035 59.82 -14.33 0.01
C SER A 1035 59.95 -13.02 0.77
#